data_AF-A0A966WH95-F1
#
_entry.id   AF-A0A966WH95-F1
#
_cell.length_a   1.000
_cell.length_b   1.000
_cell.length_c   1.000
_cell.angle_alpha   90.00
_cell.angle_beta   90.00
_cell.angle_gamma   90.00
#
_symmetry.space_group_name_H-M   'P 1'
#
loop_
_entity.id
_entity.type
_entity.pdbx_description
1 polymer ?
#
loop_
_entity_poly.entity_id
_entity_poly.type
_entity_poly.pdbx_seq_one_letter_code
_entity_poly.pdbx_strand_id
1 'polypeptide(L)'
;MEVKRDILWRVYISFIGLAMLGGLVVGRAFYIQRFQGAYWRKLSDSLHQRYVTLDAQRGTIYSEDGQFLSTSVPTFDIYLDLCADGLREKKGRRFRENIDSFSYALSTLFNDQTPAQYKAAITAAYEKKSRYYPLKKKLTFAQYKAFRELPLARLGPNRSGVIVETNSKRLLPYGILAGRTIGLSREHLASDGKIRKQNVGLERSYDSLLSGKEGVRLVRFIAGGAAIPIAGSETEPENGKDIYTTIDLKMQDITETALMRMMVQSEALYGTAIIMETATGKIKAMANLGRRPDGHYWEDDNYALRATEPGSTIKLATLLAVLEKGTSRIEDPVEIGSAGRAMVGPKMVVDAERSPKPFLTVRECYAHSSNVGMSKLALKAFGKNPQEIKTYFKKFHLDKRSGIDLSSVPRPSMAPLNEKGSSLGNMLWMSFGYAIQVSPLHTLTLYNAVANGGKMMKPFLVSRIQQGGALYREIEPTVLEEQLCKPDVITAARSAMEAVVTEGTARRAFEGVPFAVAGKTGTALVSDGPIKYGDRVYQASFVGYFPADRPQYTCIVVVRTKPFAASHYGGTVAAPVFREIATKVYAMYVDRKDPSQFVKKTDSTIFFYAGYGQDLRKVFQTLQLPYADSMQQQLWVKAYNQDGKAVLKAQPLRAKVMPNVKGMGLKDALYLLENMGVKVQVKGRGRIVSQSVAPGTALDRPLQIILELS
;
A
#
# COMPACT_ATOMS: atom_id res chain seq x y z
N MET A 1 33.66 89.65 56.48
CA MET A 1 34.34 88.41 56.03
C MET A 1 33.55 87.13 56.30
N GLU A 2 32.45 87.16 57.08
CA GLU A 2 31.76 85.93 57.50
C GLU A 2 30.81 85.30 56.46
N VAL A 3 30.12 86.11 55.64
CA VAL A 3 29.13 85.60 54.66
C VAL A 3 29.75 84.71 53.57
N LYS A 4 30.94 85.08 53.07
CA LYS A 4 31.66 84.26 52.07
C LYS A 4 32.12 82.93 52.64
N ARG A 5 32.47 82.88 53.94
CA ARG A 5 32.91 81.66 54.63
C ARG A 5 31.73 80.70 54.87
N ASP A 6 30.54 81.23 55.17
CA ASP A 6 29.32 80.42 55.35
C ASP A 6 28.83 79.82 54.03
N ILE A 7 28.87 80.59 52.92
CA ILE A 7 28.53 80.09 51.58
C ILE A 7 29.50 78.99 51.14
N LEU A 8 30.81 79.19 51.28
CA LEU A 8 31.82 78.19 50.95
C LEU A 8 31.66 76.92 51.80
N TRP A 9 31.34 77.04 53.09
CA TRP A 9 31.11 75.90 53.98
C TRP A 9 29.88 75.09 53.58
N ARG A 10 28.76 75.74 53.23
CA ARG A 10 27.56 75.06 52.70
C ARG A 10 27.83 74.38 51.36
N VAL A 11 28.63 74.98 50.49
CA VAL A 11 29.05 74.39 49.21
C VAL A 11 29.95 73.18 49.46
N TYR A 12 30.91 73.24 50.38
CA TYR A 12 31.76 72.09 50.73
C TYR A 12 30.96 70.95 51.36
N ILE A 13 30.03 71.23 52.27
CA ILE A 13 29.13 70.21 52.84
C ILE A 13 28.29 69.58 51.73
N SER A 14 27.75 70.38 50.81
CA SER A 14 26.97 69.87 49.68
C SER A 14 27.82 69.01 48.75
N PHE A 15 29.05 69.42 48.46
CA PHE A 15 29.99 68.68 47.62
C PHE A 15 30.46 67.38 48.28
N ILE A 16 30.75 67.40 49.59
CA ILE A 16 31.08 66.22 50.38
C ILE A 16 29.88 65.25 50.42
N GLY A 17 28.66 65.77 50.58
CA GLY A 17 27.44 64.96 50.49
C GLY A 17 27.29 64.30 49.13
N LEU A 18 27.54 65.04 48.04
CA LEU A 18 27.51 64.52 46.68
C LEU A 18 28.62 63.50 46.42
N ALA A 19 29.82 63.72 46.94
CA ALA A 19 30.96 62.82 46.83
C ALA A 19 30.72 61.52 47.62
N MET A 20 30.15 61.59 48.82
CA MET A 20 29.73 60.41 49.60
C MET A 20 28.64 59.62 48.88
N LEU A 21 27.64 60.30 48.30
CA LEU A 21 26.61 59.66 47.49
C LEU A 21 27.22 58.95 46.27
N GLY A 22 28.15 59.61 45.56
CA GLY A 22 28.90 59.01 44.45
C GLY A 22 29.70 57.78 44.89
N GLY A 23 30.37 57.86 46.04
CA GLY A 23 31.10 56.74 46.64
C GLY A 23 30.18 55.56 46.99
N LEU A 24 28.99 55.82 47.55
CA LEU A 24 27.97 54.81 47.81
C LEU A 24 27.47 54.14 46.54
N VAL A 25 27.24 54.90 45.46
CA VAL A 25 26.82 54.34 44.16
C VAL A 25 27.90 53.44 43.57
N VAL A 26 29.16 53.89 43.56
CA VAL A 26 30.30 53.09 43.06
C VAL A 26 30.50 51.84 43.92
N GLY A 27 30.45 51.99 45.25
CA GLY A 27 30.53 50.86 46.17
C GLY A 27 29.40 49.85 45.96
N ARG A 28 28.17 50.33 45.72
CA ARG A 28 27.03 49.47 45.42
C ARG A 28 27.18 48.75 44.07
N ALA A 29 27.68 49.44 43.05
CA ALA A 29 27.96 48.84 41.74
C ALA A 29 29.03 47.74 41.85
N PHE A 30 30.12 47.99 42.59
CA PHE A 30 31.16 47.00 42.86
C PHE A 30 30.60 45.79 43.61
N TYR A 31 29.75 46.01 44.62
CA TYR A 31 29.10 44.93 45.36
C TYR A 31 28.21 44.06 44.46
N ILE A 32 27.39 44.69 43.61
CA ILE A 32 26.52 43.97 42.65
C ILE A 32 27.36 43.16 41.65
N GLN A 33 28.40 43.76 41.07
CA GLN A 33 29.21 43.11 40.05
C GLN A 33 30.09 41.98 40.60
N ARG A 34 30.71 42.17 41.78
CA ARG A 34 31.71 41.22 42.31
C ARG A 34 31.12 40.17 43.24
N PHE A 35 30.22 40.55 44.14
CA PHE A 35 29.66 39.63 45.15
C PHE A 35 28.33 39.02 44.69
N GLN A 36 27.44 39.80 44.08
CA GLN A 36 26.17 39.29 43.55
C GLN A 36 26.23 38.88 42.08
N GLY A 37 27.37 39.07 41.40
CA GLY A 37 27.47 38.87 39.96
C GLY A 37 27.21 37.43 39.52
N ALA A 38 27.56 36.44 40.34
CA ALA A 38 27.24 35.04 40.05
C ALA A 38 25.72 34.76 40.15
N TYR A 39 25.05 35.33 41.15
CA TYR A 39 23.61 35.24 41.34
C TYR A 39 22.84 35.88 40.18
N TRP A 40 23.17 37.13 39.82
CA TRP A 40 22.51 37.84 38.72
C TRP A 40 22.78 37.23 37.34
N ARG A 41 23.97 36.69 37.09
CA ARG A 41 24.27 35.93 35.87
C ARG A 41 23.47 34.63 35.80
N LYS A 42 23.41 33.86 36.88
CA LYS A 42 22.60 32.62 36.93
C LYS A 42 21.11 32.90 36.76
N LEU A 43 20.60 33.98 37.36
CA LEU A 43 19.21 34.41 37.19
C LEU A 43 18.95 34.84 35.74
N SER A 44 19.84 35.63 35.13
CA SER A 44 19.77 36.00 33.71
C SER A 44 19.79 34.77 32.80
N ASP A 45 20.68 33.82 33.04
CA ASP A 45 20.74 32.56 32.29
C ASP A 45 19.44 31.76 32.46
N SER A 46 18.89 31.65 33.67
CA SER A 46 17.61 30.93 33.88
C SER A 46 16.40 31.61 33.23
N LEU A 47 16.44 32.94 33.05
CA LEU A 47 15.35 33.70 32.44
C LEU A 47 15.41 33.67 30.90
N HIS A 48 16.61 33.53 30.33
CA HIS A 48 16.84 33.60 28.89
C HIS A 48 17.19 32.26 28.23
N GLN A 49 17.58 31.23 28.97
CA GLN A 49 17.89 29.91 28.42
C GLN A 49 16.71 28.97 28.59
N ARG A 50 16.31 28.31 27.51
CA ARG A 50 15.27 27.27 27.53
C ARG A 50 15.65 26.14 26.59
N TYR A 51 15.24 24.92 26.93
CA TYR A 51 15.27 23.81 26.00
C TYR A 51 14.15 23.97 24.98
N VAL A 52 14.50 23.85 23.71
CA VAL A 52 13.56 23.74 22.60
C VAL A 52 13.66 22.32 22.07
N THR A 53 12.50 21.67 21.94
CA THR A 53 12.39 20.32 21.38
C THR A 53 12.67 20.37 19.88
N LEU A 54 13.44 19.41 19.39
CA LEU A 54 13.64 19.17 17.97
C LEU A 54 12.77 17.97 17.58
N ASP A 55 11.75 18.21 16.76
CA ASP A 55 10.80 17.17 16.38
C ASP A 55 11.47 16.08 15.52
N ALA A 56 11.24 14.82 15.85
CA ALA A 56 11.63 13.70 15.01
C ALA A 56 10.66 13.51 13.85
N GLN A 57 11.18 13.19 12.66
CA GLN A 57 10.32 12.85 11.55
C GLN A 57 9.72 11.46 11.75
N ARG A 58 8.40 11.37 11.67
CA ARG A 58 7.70 10.08 11.71
C ARG A 58 8.05 9.24 10.49
N GLY A 59 8.44 7.99 10.69
CA GLY A 59 8.79 7.05 9.62
C GLY A 59 7.65 6.81 8.63
N THR A 60 7.98 6.42 7.41
CA THR A 60 7.06 6.24 6.29
C THR A 60 6.60 4.79 6.18
N ILE A 61 5.33 4.58 5.84
CA ILE A 61 4.79 3.25 5.53
C ILE A 61 4.75 3.09 4.01
N TYR A 62 5.35 2.03 3.51
CA TYR A 62 5.50 1.69 2.10
C TYR A 62 4.69 0.44 1.73
N SER A 63 4.28 0.36 0.47
CA SER A 63 3.83 -0.88 -0.17
C SER A 63 5.00 -1.85 -0.33
N GLU A 64 4.72 -3.08 -0.74
CA GLU A 64 5.77 -4.08 -0.97
C GLU A 64 6.76 -3.66 -2.08
N ASP A 65 6.30 -2.91 -3.08
CA ASP A 65 7.12 -2.36 -4.17
C ASP A 65 7.74 -0.98 -3.85
N GLY A 66 7.61 -0.48 -2.62
CA GLY A 66 8.30 0.73 -2.16
C GLY A 66 7.59 2.05 -2.48
N GLN A 67 6.30 2.02 -2.80
CA GLN A 67 5.50 3.24 -2.97
C GLN A 67 4.93 3.73 -1.63
N PHE A 68 4.70 5.03 -1.49
CA PHE A 68 4.23 5.63 -0.25
C PHE A 68 2.76 5.29 0.06
N LEU A 69 2.50 4.58 1.16
CA LEU A 69 1.14 4.35 1.68
C LEU A 69 0.76 5.37 2.74
N SER A 70 1.68 5.74 3.63
CA SER A 70 1.51 6.79 4.63
C SER A 70 2.82 7.54 4.84
N THR A 71 2.83 8.84 4.59
CA THR A 71 4.03 9.67 4.67
C THR A 71 3.74 11.05 5.28
N SER A 72 4.77 11.68 5.80
CA SER A 72 4.71 13.02 6.40
C SER A 72 5.22 14.05 5.41
N VAL A 73 4.41 15.04 5.06
CA VAL A 73 4.85 16.18 4.23
C VAL A 73 4.89 17.46 5.05
N PRO A 74 5.87 18.35 4.80
CA PRO A 74 5.90 19.65 5.46
C PRO A 74 4.77 20.55 4.96
N THR A 75 4.18 21.29 5.89
CA THR A 75 3.22 22.36 5.66
C THR A 75 3.69 23.61 6.38
N PHE A 76 3.42 24.79 5.82
CA PHE A 76 3.98 26.04 6.33
C PHE A 76 2.85 26.96 6.81
N ASP A 77 2.92 27.39 8.06
CA ASP A 77 2.06 28.43 8.61
C ASP A 77 2.82 29.75 8.61
N ILE A 78 2.23 30.78 8.01
CA ILE A 78 2.81 32.09 7.82
C ILE A 78 2.15 33.07 8.78
N TYR A 79 2.99 33.72 9.57
CA TYR A 79 2.62 34.82 10.45
C TYR A 79 3.43 36.07 10.12
N LEU A 80 2.93 37.22 10.55
CA LEU A 80 3.61 38.50 10.41
C LEU A 80 3.83 39.12 11.79
N ASP A 81 5.09 39.42 12.12
CA ASP A 81 5.47 40.39 13.13
C ASP A 81 5.42 41.79 12.52
N LEU A 82 4.27 42.44 12.65
CA LEU A 82 4.06 43.79 12.15
C LEU A 82 4.72 44.84 13.05
N CYS A 83 5.36 44.45 14.14
CA CYS A 83 6.19 45.29 15.00
C CYS A 83 7.69 45.15 14.71
N ALA A 84 8.09 44.29 13.75
CA ALA A 84 9.48 44.11 13.37
C ALA A 84 10.14 45.45 12.99
N ASP A 85 11.38 45.66 13.45
CA ASP A 85 12.10 46.94 13.29
C ASP A 85 12.14 47.38 11.82
N GLY A 86 12.42 46.46 10.90
CA GLY A 86 12.47 46.76 9.47
C GLY A 86 11.15 47.26 8.87
N LEU A 87 10.00 46.93 9.48
CA LEU A 87 8.69 47.46 9.11
C LEU A 87 8.36 48.80 9.78
N ARG A 88 9.00 49.13 10.91
CA ARG A 88 8.74 50.36 11.71
C ARG A 88 9.74 51.48 11.44
N GLU A 89 10.92 51.14 10.92
CA GLU A 89 11.94 52.08 10.47
C GLU A 89 11.35 53.21 9.60
N LYS A 90 11.92 54.40 9.73
CA LYS A 90 11.54 55.59 8.93
C LYS A 90 10.02 55.82 8.92
N LYS A 91 9.42 55.77 10.11
CA LYS A 91 7.97 55.91 10.35
C LYS A 91 7.11 54.86 9.62
N GLY A 92 7.66 53.70 9.26
CA GLY A 92 6.93 52.64 8.56
C GLY A 92 6.93 52.73 7.03
N ARG A 93 7.92 53.43 6.45
CA ARG A 93 8.04 53.64 5.00
C ARG A 93 7.96 52.33 4.22
N ARG A 94 8.73 51.32 4.63
CA ARG A 94 8.80 50.02 3.95
C ARG A 94 7.44 49.33 3.88
N PHE A 95 6.69 49.33 4.99
CA PHE A 95 5.34 48.77 5.04
C PHE A 95 4.43 49.50 4.04
N ARG A 96 4.38 50.83 4.09
CA ARG A 96 3.49 51.64 3.22
C ARG A 96 3.82 51.51 1.73
N GLU A 97 5.09 51.44 1.36
CA GLU A 97 5.51 51.30 -0.04
C GLU A 97 5.24 49.90 -0.61
N ASN A 98 5.16 48.87 0.23
CA ASN A 98 5.03 47.48 -0.23
C ASN A 98 3.63 46.88 -0.02
N ILE A 99 2.80 47.43 0.86
CA ILE A 99 1.53 46.80 1.25
C ILE A 99 0.58 46.59 0.07
N ASP A 100 0.57 47.49 -0.92
CA ASP A 100 -0.32 47.39 -2.09
C ASP A 100 0.11 46.23 -3.00
N SER A 101 1.38 46.21 -3.38
CA SER A 101 1.95 45.14 -4.20
C SER A 101 1.92 43.79 -3.48
N PHE A 102 2.18 43.78 -2.17
CA PHE A 102 2.10 42.55 -1.37
C PHE A 102 0.66 42.02 -1.30
N SER A 103 -0.33 42.88 -1.06
CA SER A 103 -1.74 42.46 -1.01
C SER A 103 -2.25 41.96 -2.36
N TYR A 104 -1.83 42.58 -3.47
CA TYR A 104 -2.13 42.08 -4.82
C TYR A 104 -1.54 40.69 -5.06
N ALA A 105 -0.26 40.51 -4.69
CA ALA A 105 0.44 39.25 -4.87
C ALA A 105 -0.12 38.12 -3.99
N LEU A 106 -0.54 38.43 -2.75
CA LEU A 106 -1.24 37.50 -1.86
C LEU A 106 -2.58 37.05 -2.43
N SER A 107 -3.38 37.99 -2.93
CA SER A 107 -4.66 37.70 -3.58
C SER A 107 -4.47 36.80 -4.81
N THR A 108 -3.45 37.08 -5.63
CA THR A 108 -3.11 36.26 -6.80
C THR A 108 -2.66 34.86 -6.41
N LEU A 109 -1.84 34.72 -5.35
CA LEU A 109 -1.30 33.43 -4.92
C LEU A 109 -2.36 32.53 -4.27
N PHE A 110 -3.22 33.10 -3.42
CA PHE A 110 -4.15 32.33 -2.60
C PHE A 110 -5.58 32.29 -3.14
N ASN A 111 -5.96 33.26 -3.98
CA ASN A 111 -7.27 33.37 -4.63
C ASN A 111 -8.47 33.20 -3.68
N ASP A 112 -8.33 33.67 -2.43
CA ASP A 112 -9.32 33.51 -1.36
C ASP A 112 -9.87 34.84 -0.83
N GLN A 113 -9.15 35.94 -1.06
CA GLN A 113 -9.55 37.29 -0.71
C GLN A 113 -9.08 38.27 -1.78
N THR A 114 -9.78 39.40 -1.90
CA THR A 114 -9.39 40.50 -2.79
C THR A 114 -8.15 41.24 -2.26
N PRO A 115 -7.39 41.96 -3.12
CA PRO A 115 -6.26 42.76 -2.67
C PRO A 115 -6.65 43.80 -1.62
N ALA A 116 -7.85 44.39 -1.74
CA ALA A 116 -8.35 45.37 -0.79
C ALA A 116 -8.60 44.77 0.61
N GLN A 117 -9.13 43.55 0.67
CA GLN A 117 -9.35 42.82 1.93
C GLN A 117 -8.03 42.49 2.62
N TYR A 118 -7.04 41.97 1.88
CA TYR A 118 -5.70 41.73 2.42
C TYR A 118 -5.06 43.01 2.95
N LYS A 119 -5.09 44.09 2.17
CA LYS A 119 -4.55 45.39 2.57
C LYS A 119 -5.20 45.90 3.85
N ALA A 120 -6.52 45.87 3.94
CA ALA A 120 -7.26 46.35 5.10
C ALA A 120 -6.92 45.53 6.36
N ALA A 121 -6.92 44.20 6.26
CA ALA A 121 -6.65 43.31 7.38
C ALA A 121 -5.21 43.46 7.92
N ILE A 122 -4.22 43.48 7.03
CA ILE A 122 -2.81 43.62 7.40
C ILE A 122 -2.53 45.03 7.95
N THR A 123 -3.14 46.07 7.37
CA THR A 123 -2.99 47.46 7.87
C THR A 123 -3.57 47.61 9.27
N ALA A 124 -4.77 47.07 9.53
CA ALA A 124 -5.36 47.09 10.86
C ALA A 124 -4.50 46.32 11.89
N ALA A 125 -3.92 45.18 11.49
CA ALA A 125 -3.01 44.43 12.34
C ALA A 125 -1.68 45.18 12.59
N TYR A 126 -1.21 45.96 11.62
CA TYR A 126 -0.04 46.81 11.75
C TYR A 126 -0.30 47.99 12.68
N GLU A 127 -1.47 48.62 12.64
CA GLU A 127 -1.86 49.67 13.59
C GLU A 127 -1.95 49.14 15.03
N LYS A 128 -2.50 47.93 15.19
CA LYS A 128 -2.56 47.21 16.48
C LYS A 128 -1.21 46.69 16.98
N LYS A 129 -0.11 46.87 16.23
CA LYS A 129 1.24 46.38 16.55
C LYS A 129 1.27 44.86 16.84
N SER A 130 0.50 44.08 16.10
CA SER A 130 0.47 42.62 16.27
C SER A 130 1.82 42.01 15.89
N ARG A 131 2.42 41.25 16.81
CA ARG A 131 3.70 40.54 16.59
C ARG A 131 3.53 39.13 16.03
N TYR A 132 2.31 38.61 16.02
CA TYR A 132 2.00 37.23 15.62
C TYR A 132 0.70 37.18 14.82
N TYR A 133 0.57 38.03 13.80
CA TYR A 133 -0.63 38.07 12.99
C TYR A 133 -0.69 36.83 12.08
N PRO A 134 -1.73 35.96 12.20
CA PRO A 134 -1.85 34.80 11.33
C PRO A 134 -2.25 35.25 9.92
N LEU A 135 -1.31 35.15 8.97
CA LEU A 135 -1.56 35.52 7.59
C LEU A 135 -2.25 34.37 6.84
N LYS A 136 -1.61 33.20 6.83
CA LYS A 136 -2.11 32.03 6.10
C LYS A 136 -1.51 30.75 6.68
N LYS A 137 -2.34 29.73 6.88
CA LYS A 137 -1.92 28.44 7.46
C LYS A 137 -1.97 27.32 6.41
N LYS A 138 -1.21 26.25 6.66
CA LYS A 138 -1.18 25.00 5.90
C LYS A 138 -0.79 25.16 4.44
N LEU A 139 0.15 26.05 4.14
CA LEU A 139 0.68 26.19 2.78
C LEU A 139 1.40 24.89 2.38
N THR A 140 1.18 24.48 1.14
CA THR A 140 2.04 23.47 0.49
C THR A 140 3.44 24.04 0.26
N PHE A 141 4.43 23.17 0.05
CA PHE A 141 5.79 23.62 -0.28
C PHE A 141 5.84 24.50 -1.54
N ALA A 142 5.03 24.19 -2.55
CA ALA A 142 4.94 25.00 -3.77
C ALA A 142 4.40 26.41 -3.49
N GLN A 143 3.33 26.52 -2.70
CA GLN A 143 2.78 27.82 -2.28
C GLN A 143 3.76 28.59 -1.40
N TYR A 144 4.44 27.92 -0.48
CA TYR A 144 5.46 28.54 0.35
C TYR A 144 6.62 29.08 -0.48
N LYS A 145 7.11 28.31 -1.46
CA LYS A 145 8.15 28.76 -2.38
C LYS A 145 7.72 30.00 -3.16
N ALA A 146 6.49 30.02 -3.68
CA ALA A 146 5.94 31.20 -4.36
C ALA A 146 5.75 32.40 -3.41
N PHE A 147 5.27 32.15 -2.18
CA PHE A 147 5.11 33.18 -1.14
C PHE A 147 6.42 33.89 -0.81
N ARG A 148 7.54 33.15 -0.74
CA ARG A 148 8.86 33.71 -0.45
C ARG A 148 9.34 34.74 -1.49
N GLU A 149 8.83 34.67 -2.71
CA GLU A 149 9.18 35.59 -3.79
C GLU A 149 8.32 36.86 -3.82
N LEU A 150 7.26 36.92 -3.01
CA LEU A 150 6.34 38.07 -3.00
C LEU A 150 7.02 39.36 -2.50
N PRO A 151 6.52 40.54 -2.92
CA PRO A 151 6.90 41.81 -2.32
C PRO A 151 6.80 41.75 -0.80
N LEU A 152 7.64 42.52 -0.10
CA LEU A 152 7.83 42.41 1.36
C LEU A 152 8.44 41.07 1.82
N ALA A 153 7.84 39.91 1.52
CA ALA A 153 8.29 38.59 1.99
C ALA A 153 9.73 38.23 1.55
N ARG A 154 10.09 38.54 0.30
CA ARG A 154 11.45 38.30 -0.25
C ARG A 154 12.58 39.06 0.43
N LEU A 155 12.25 40.06 1.27
CA LEU A 155 13.24 40.88 1.98
C LEU A 155 13.82 40.17 3.20
N GLY A 156 13.33 38.97 3.54
CA GLY A 156 13.77 38.17 4.67
C GLY A 156 13.05 38.53 5.97
N PRO A 157 13.13 37.66 7.00
CA PRO A 157 12.32 37.77 8.22
C PRO A 157 12.54 39.10 8.97
N ASN A 158 13.79 39.56 9.11
CA ASN A 158 14.11 40.78 9.87
C ASN A 158 13.57 42.08 9.23
N ARG A 159 13.43 42.10 7.89
CA ARG A 159 12.96 43.29 7.15
C ARG A 159 11.46 43.27 6.87
N SER A 160 10.88 42.08 6.77
CA SER A 160 9.49 41.86 6.37
C SER A 160 8.56 41.52 7.52
N GLY A 161 9.11 41.12 8.67
CA GLY A 161 8.34 40.57 9.78
C GLY A 161 7.78 39.18 9.51
N VAL A 162 8.13 38.52 8.40
CA VAL A 162 7.60 37.17 8.09
C VAL A 162 8.14 36.15 9.07
N ILE A 163 7.23 35.43 9.71
CA ILE A 163 7.49 34.27 10.56
C ILE A 163 6.92 33.04 9.86
N VAL A 164 7.72 31.98 9.79
CA VAL A 164 7.34 30.72 9.15
C VAL A 164 7.42 29.62 10.20
N GLU A 165 6.28 29.06 10.57
CA GLU A 165 6.21 27.82 11.34
C GLU A 165 6.14 26.65 10.36
N THR A 166 7.04 25.69 10.51
CA THR A 166 6.99 24.44 9.73
C THR A 166 6.27 23.39 10.55
N ASN A 167 5.15 22.92 10.04
CA ASN A 167 4.34 21.85 10.62
C ASN A 167 4.42 20.61 9.75
N SER A 168 4.18 19.43 10.31
CA SER A 168 4.11 18.18 9.55
C SER A 168 2.66 17.74 9.37
N LYS A 169 2.28 17.37 8.14
CA LYS A 169 0.98 16.77 7.83
C LYS A 169 1.18 15.33 7.38
N ARG A 170 0.60 14.39 8.12
CA ARG A 170 0.52 12.98 7.70
C ARG A 170 -0.50 12.83 6.57
N LEU A 171 -0.11 12.19 5.47
CA LEU A 171 -0.91 11.99 4.26
C LEU A 171 -0.97 10.52 3.88
N LEU A 172 -2.13 10.10 3.37
CA LEU A 172 -2.32 8.87 2.60
C LEU A 172 -2.40 9.26 1.12
N PRO A 173 -1.37 9.01 0.29
CA PRO A 173 -1.36 9.44 -1.11
C PRO A 173 -2.51 8.85 -1.93
N TYR A 174 -2.96 7.65 -1.58
CA TYR A 174 -4.01 6.91 -2.29
C TYR A 174 -5.41 7.06 -1.68
N GLY A 175 -5.62 8.09 -0.85
CA GLY A 175 -6.94 8.41 -0.29
C GLY A 175 -7.45 7.33 0.67
N ILE A 176 -8.57 6.69 0.34
CA ILE A 176 -9.20 5.65 1.17
C ILE A 176 -8.51 4.29 1.05
N LEU A 177 -7.67 4.08 0.04
CA LEU A 177 -7.12 2.78 -0.29
C LEU A 177 -6.37 2.15 0.90
N ALA A 178 -6.88 1.01 1.39
CA ALA A 178 -6.40 0.33 2.60
C ALA A 178 -6.34 1.23 3.85
N GLY A 179 -7.10 2.33 3.89
CA GLY A 179 -6.97 3.41 4.87
C GLY A 179 -7.16 2.97 6.32
N ARG A 180 -7.97 1.94 6.58
CA ARG A 180 -8.15 1.34 7.90
C ARG A 180 -7.01 0.41 8.29
N THR A 181 -6.48 -0.33 7.31
CA THR A 181 -5.36 -1.26 7.50
C THR A 181 -4.06 -0.50 7.76
N ILE A 182 -3.77 0.54 6.96
CA ILE A 182 -2.60 1.41 7.14
C ILE A 182 -2.82 2.34 8.33
N GLY A 183 -3.98 2.99 8.37
CA GLY A 183 -4.35 3.97 9.39
C GLY A 183 -3.81 5.37 9.12
N LEU A 184 -4.32 6.33 9.88
CA LEU A 184 -3.82 7.70 9.92
C LEU A 184 -3.42 8.04 11.36
N SER A 185 -2.25 8.63 11.53
CA SER A 185 -1.89 9.28 12.80
C SER A 185 -2.63 10.61 12.88
N ARG A 186 -3.70 10.67 13.69
CA ARG A 186 -4.45 11.90 13.95
C ARG A 186 -4.42 12.24 15.44
N GLU A 187 -4.11 13.50 15.70
CA GLU A 187 -4.24 14.12 17.00
C GLU A 187 -5.68 14.63 17.15
N HIS A 188 -6.34 14.20 18.22
CA HIS A 188 -7.70 14.61 18.57
C HIS A 188 -7.68 15.34 19.90
N LEU A 189 -8.37 16.48 19.98
CA LEU A 189 -8.59 17.19 21.23
C LEU A 189 -9.65 16.44 22.03
N ALA A 190 -9.25 15.74 23.08
CA ALA A 190 -10.20 15.07 23.96
C ALA A 190 -11.03 16.10 24.75
N SER A 191 -12.16 15.65 25.31
CA SER A 191 -13.10 16.48 26.07
C SER A 191 -12.49 17.14 27.31
N ASP A 192 -11.32 16.66 27.76
CA ASP A 192 -10.51 17.21 28.84
C ASP A 192 -9.48 18.27 28.36
N GLY A 193 -9.54 18.68 27.09
CA GLY A 193 -8.62 19.62 26.46
C GLY A 193 -7.25 19.02 26.10
N LYS A 194 -7.00 17.73 26.35
CA LYS A 194 -5.72 17.09 26.04
C LYS A 194 -5.70 16.53 24.62
N ILE A 195 -4.60 16.74 23.92
CA ILE A 195 -4.38 16.13 22.61
C ILE A 195 -4.08 14.63 22.81
N ARG A 196 -4.89 13.75 22.22
CA ARG A 196 -4.69 12.30 22.20
C ARG A 196 -4.53 11.80 20.78
N LYS A 197 -3.55 10.92 20.55
CA LYS A 197 -3.35 10.24 19.27
C LYS A 197 -4.36 9.09 19.14
N GLN A 198 -5.30 9.17 18.20
CA GLN A 198 -6.19 8.05 17.86
C GLN A 198 -5.67 7.35 16.61
N ASN A 199 -4.49 6.75 16.72
CA ASN A 199 -3.92 5.97 15.63
C ASN A 199 -4.74 4.69 15.45
N VAL A 200 -4.81 4.18 14.23
CA VAL A 200 -5.46 2.91 13.87
C VAL A 200 -4.56 2.12 12.93
N GLY A 201 -4.89 0.86 12.62
CA GLY A 201 -4.12 0.08 11.66
C GLY A 201 -2.65 -0.13 12.05
N LEU A 202 -1.76 -0.12 11.05
CA LEU A 202 -0.31 -0.19 11.21
C LEU A 202 0.26 1.04 11.92
N GLU A 203 -0.30 2.24 11.68
CA GLU A 203 0.09 3.47 12.39
C GLU A 203 -0.04 3.34 13.91
N ARG A 204 -1.04 2.60 14.40
CA ARG A 204 -1.18 2.29 15.83
C ARG A 204 -0.22 1.19 16.26
N SER A 205 -0.18 0.12 15.48
CA SER A 205 0.49 -1.12 15.86
C SER A 205 2.00 -0.97 15.92
N TYR A 206 2.55 -0.05 15.12
CA TYR A 206 3.97 0.25 15.06
C TYR A 206 4.30 1.69 15.47
N ASP A 207 3.43 2.35 16.26
CA ASP A 207 3.62 3.74 16.65
C ASP A 207 4.99 4.00 17.29
N SER A 208 5.47 3.08 18.14
CA SER A 208 6.76 3.18 18.81
C SER A 208 7.97 3.11 17.87
N LEU A 209 7.83 2.48 16.71
CA LEU A 209 8.88 2.46 15.68
C LEU A 209 8.76 3.67 14.77
N LEU A 210 7.53 4.06 14.42
CA LEU A 210 7.24 5.16 13.53
C LEU A 210 7.51 6.53 14.15
N SER A 211 7.32 6.73 15.46
CA SER A 211 7.41 8.06 16.08
C SER A 211 8.80 8.67 16.09
N GLY A 212 9.85 7.85 16.09
CA GLY A 212 11.21 8.32 16.38
C GLY A 212 11.37 8.78 17.83
N LYS A 213 12.48 9.45 18.12
CA LYS A 213 12.76 10.10 19.41
C LYS A 213 13.10 11.56 19.19
N GLU A 214 12.40 12.43 19.90
CA GLU A 214 12.63 13.88 19.86
C GLU A 214 14.03 14.22 20.39
N GLY A 215 14.64 15.20 19.74
CA GLY A 215 15.87 15.83 20.19
C GLY A 215 15.58 17.02 21.11
N VAL A 216 16.61 17.55 21.74
CA VAL A 216 16.52 18.78 22.53
C VAL A 216 17.70 19.66 22.22
N ARG A 217 17.46 20.97 22.13
CA ARG A 217 18.52 21.96 21.96
C ARG A 217 18.35 23.10 22.97
N LEU A 218 19.39 23.38 23.72
CA LEU A 218 19.42 24.54 24.60
C LEU A 218 19.58 25.81 23.75
N VAL A 219 18.66 26.76 23.90
CA VAL A 219 18.72 28.05 23.20
C VAL A 219 18.68 29.22 24.20
N ARG A 220 19.37 30.31 23.87
CA ARG A 220 19.30 31.59 24.55
C ARG A 220 18.43 32.57 23.76
N PHE A 221 17.35 33.04 24.38
CA PHE A 221 16.50 34.09 23.82
C PHE A 221 17.13 35.46 24.04
N ILE A 222 17.33 36.22 22.96
CA ILE A 222 17.79 37.61 23.01
C ILE A 222 16.61 38.59 22.95
N ALA A 223 16.87 39.87 23.30
CA ALA A 223 15.89 40.93 23.14
C ALA A 223 15.36 40.95 21.69
N GLY A 224 14.04 40.94 21.53
CA GLY A 224 13.38 40.77 20.22
C GLY A 224 12.87 39.36 19.92
N GLY A 225 13.12 38.37 20.79
CA GLY A 225 12.50 37.03 20.72
C GLY A 225 13.25 36.01 19.85
N ALA A 226 14.38 36.38 19.25
CA ALA A 226 15.25 35.46 18.52
C ALA A 226 15.98 34.51 19.49
N ALA A 227 16.14 33.25 19.08
CA ALA A 227 16.79 32.21 19.86
C ALA A 227 18.15 31.85 19.25
N ILE A 228 19.21 31.84 20.06
CA ILE A 228 20.57 31.47 19.66
C ILE A 228 20.92 30.12 20.29
N PRO A 229 21.27 29.09 19.49
CA PRO A 229 21.73 27.81 20.02
C PRO A 229 22.96 27.94 20.93
N ILE A 230 22.96 27.22 22.05
CA ILE A 230 24.13 27.08 22.91
C ILE A 230 24.79 25.74 22.60
N ALA A 231 26.05 25.78 22.14
CA ALA A 231 26.80 24.57 21.80
C ALA A 231 27.09 23.69 23.03
N GLY A 232 27.08 22.37 22.85
CA GLY A 232 27.42 21.39 23.89
C GLY A 232 26.25 20.90 24.77
N SER A 233 25.02 21.28 24.46
CA SER A 233 23.80 20.78 25.14
C SER A 233 22.68 20.52 24.13
N GLU A 234 23.03 19.77 23.08
CA GLU A 234 22.08 19.32 22.06
C GLU A 234 22.08 17.80 21.91
N THR A 235 20.89 17.25 21.81
CA THR A 235 20.63 15.87 21.42
C THR A 235 19.88 15.93 20.10
N GLU A 236 20.48 15.39 19.04
CA GLU A 236 19.83 15.36 17.73
C GLU A 236 18.63 14.39 17.74
N PRO A 237 17.52 14.73 17.05
CA PRO A 237 16.37 13.84 16.96
C PRO A 237 16.71 12.57 16.17
N GLU A 238 16.19 11.43 16.63
CA GLU A 238 16.24 10.17 15.87
C GLU A 238 14.93 10.02 15.08
N ASN A 239 15.00 10.08 13.75
CA ASN A 239 13.84 9.85 12.91
C ASN A 239 13.25 8.45 13.13
N GLY A 240 11.93 8.36 12.97
CA GLY A 240 11.18 7.12 13.01
C GLY A 240 11.61 6.15 11.92
N LYS A 241 11.38 4.87 12.18
CA LYS A 241 11.69 3.78 11.26
C LYS A 241 10.62 3.65 10.19
N ASP A 242 11.07 3.34 8.98
CA ASP A 242 10.22 3.07 7.83
C ASP A 242 9.70 1.63 7.88
N ILE A 243 8.45 1.43 7.45
CA ILE A 243 7.78 0.13 7.45
C ILE A 243 7.43 -0.24 6.02
N TYR A 244 7.89 -1.40 5.55
CA TYR A 244 7.49 -1.96 4.27
C TYR A 244 6.44 -3.03 4.53
N THR A 245 5.29 -2.86 3.88
CA THR A 245 4.18 -3.80 3.99
C THR A 245 4.31 -4.94 2.99
N THR A 246 3.38 -5.89 3.07
CA THR A 246 3.13 -6.93 2.07
C THR A 246 2.02 -6.53 1.08
N ILE A 247 1.45 -5.33 1.24
CA ILE A 247 0.39 -4.81 0.38
C ILE A 247 0.96 -4.51 -1.00
N ASP A 248 0.34 -5.12 -2.01
CA ASP A 248 0.54 -4.77 -3.41
C ASP A 248 -0.53 -3.76 -3.82
N LEU A 249 -0.10 -2.58 -4.24
CA LEU A 249 -1.02 -1.47 -4.54
C LEU A 249 -2.00 -1.77 -5.66
N LYS A 250 -1.60 -2.52 -6.69
CA LYS A 250 -2.50 -2.84 -7.80
C LYS A 250 -3.50 -3.91 -7.37
N MET A 251 -3.06 -4.93 -6.61
CA MET A 251 -3.99 -5.91 -6.04
C MET A 251 -4.97 -5.24 -5.08
N GLN A 252 -4.51 -4.30 -4.26
CA GLN A 252 -5.37 -3.53 -3.36
C GLN A 252 -6.40 -2.71 -4.12
N ASP A 253 -5.99 -1.97 -5.15
CA ASP A 253 -6.91 -1.19 -6.00
C ASP A 253 -7.96 -2.08 -6.69
N ILE A 254 -7.53 -3.21 -7.27
CA ILE A 254 -8.44 -4.22 -7.85
C ILE A 254 -9.46 -4.70 -6.83
N THR A 255 -8.99 -5.03 -5.62
CA THR A 255 -9.80 -5.57 -4.53
C THR A 255 -10.84 -4.57 -4.05
N GLU A 256 -10.40 -3.35 -3.76
CA GLU A 256 -11.25 -2.30 -3.23
C GLU A 256 -12.25 -1.81 -4.27
N THR A 257 -11.85 -1.66 -5.53
CA THR A 257 -12.74 -1.28 -6.62
C THR A 257 -13.82 -2.34 -6.87
N ALA A 258 -13.46 -3.62 -6.92
CA ALA A 258 -14.42 -4.71 -7.12
C ALA A 258 -15.43 -4.78 -5.96
N LEU A 259 -14.94 -4.63 -4.71
CA LEU A 259 -15.80 -4.59 -3.53
C LEU A 259 -16.71 -3.36 -3.55
N MET A 260 -16.17 -2.16 -3.82
CA MET A 260 -16.90 -0.89 -3.87
C MET A 260 -18.08 -0.95 -4.84
N ARG A 261 -17.88 -1.50 -6.05
CA ARG A 261 -18.96 -1.67 -7.03
C ARG A 261 -20.13 -2.48 -6.48
N MET A 262 -19.83 -3.61 -5.85
CA MET A 262 -20.85 -4.46 -5.25
C MET A 262 -21.52 -3.78 -4.04
N MET A 263 -20.75 -3.09 -3.21
CA MET A 263 -21.28 -2.34 -2.07
C MET A 263 -22.28 -1.28 -2.53
N VAL A 264 -21.93 -0.46 -3.53
CA VAL A 264 -22.82 0.56 -4.13
C VAL A 264 -24.04 -0.08 -4.78
N GLN A 265 -23.86 -1.12 -5.59
CA GLN A 265 -24.95 -1.79 -6.30
C GLN A 265 -25.98 -2.42 -5.35
N SER A 266 -25.51 -3.03 -4.26
CA SER A 266 -26.35 -3.73 -3.29
C SER A 266 -26.80 -2.87 -2.12
N GLU A 267 -26.28 -1.63 -2.02
CA GLU A 267 -26.49 -0.73 -0.90
C GLU A 267 -26.17 -1.38 0.46
N ALA A 268 -25.18 -2.28 0.46
CA ALA A 268 -24.78 -3.09 1.60
C ALA A 268 -24.29 -2.21 2.77
N LEU A 269 -24.47 -2.70 4.00
CA LEU A 269 -24.10 -1.97 5.22
C LEU A 269 -22.58 -1.87 5.37
N TYR A 270 -21.89 -2.98 5.15
CA TYR A 270 -20.43 -3.02 5.10
C TYR A 270 -19.93 -4.28 4.36
N GLY A 271 -18.66 -4.30 3.99
CA GLY A 271 -18.01 -5.45 3.37
C GLY A 271 -16.50 -5.43 3.52
N THR A 272 -15.88 -6.58 3.28
CA THR A 272 -14.43 -6.73 3.24
C THR A 272 -14.02 -7.73 2.18
N ALA A 273 -12.85 -7.51 1.60
CA ALA A 273 -12.18 -8.45 0.73
C ALA A 273 -10.69 -8.51 1.08
N ILE A 274 -10.14 -9.72 1.15
CA ILE A 274 -8.74 -9.97 1.52
C ILE A 274 -8.12 -10.90 0.48
N ILE A 275 -6.90 -10.59 0.05
CA ILE A 275 -6.06 -11.47 -0.77
C ILE A 275 -4.83 -11.86 0.04
N MET A 276 -4.55 -13.16 0.10
CA MET A 276 -3.40 -13.73 0.77
C MET A 276 -2.61 -14.60 -0.21
N GLU A 277 -1.29 -14.44 -0.22
CA GLU A 277 -0.39 -15.31 -0.98
C GLU A 277 -0.37 -16.70 -0.35
N THR A 278 -0.55 -17.75 -1.17
CA THR A 278 -0.77 -19.11 -0.69
C THR A 278 0.45 -19.68 0.02
N ALA A 279 1.63 -19.52 -0.59
CA ALA A 279 2.85 -20.14 -0.09
C ALA A 279 3.40 -19.49 1.19
N THR A 280 3.18 -18.19 1.38
CA THR A 280 3.88 -17.40 2.42
C THR A 280 2.94 -16.88 3.51
N GLY A 281 1.67 -16.68 3.19
CA GLY A 281 0.72 -15.98 4.06
C GLY A 281 0.84 -14.46 4.05
N LYS A 282 1.60 -13.87 3.11
CA LYS A 282 1.59 -12.43 2.89
C LYS A 282 0.18 -11.94 2.55
N ILE A 283 -0.32 -10.92 3.27
CA ILE A 283 -1.56 -10.25 2.90
C ILE A 283 -1.27 -9.22 1.81
N LYS A 284 -1.67 -9.55 0.58
CA LYS A 284 -1.44 -8.73 -0.60
C LYS A 284 -2.43 -7.58 -0.74
N ALA A 285 -3.65 -7.78 -0.24
CA ALA A 285 -4.69 -6.76 -0.19
C ALA A 285 -5.64 -7.02 0.99
N MET A 286 -6.15 -5.95 1.60
CA MET A 286 -7.18 -5.96 2.64
C MET A 286 -8.02 -4.69 2.51
N ALA A 287 -9.20 -4.81 1.90
CA ALA A 287 -10.17 -3.73 1.74
C ALA A 287 -11.30 -3.86 2.76
N ASN A 288 -11.77 -2.75 3.31
CA ASN A 288 -12.83 -2.67 4.30
C ASN A 288 -13.74 -1.48 4.00
N LEU A 289 -14.99 -1.71 3.59
CA LEU A 289 -15.90 -0.62 3.20
C LEU A 289 -17.16 -0.65 4.05
N GLY A 290 -17.45 0.44 4.76
CA GLY A 290 -18.68 0.65 5.52
C GLY A 290 -19.51 1.79 4.92
N ARG A 291 -20.84 1.64 4.94
CA ARG A 291 -21.79 2.64 4.43
C ARG A 291 -21.95 3.76 5.45
N ARG A 292 -21.87 4.99 4.98
CA ARG A 292 -22.05 6.20 5.78
C ARG A 292 -23.52 6.68 5.72
N PRO A 293 -23.97 7.50 6.68
CA PRO A 293 -25.37 7.95 6.73
C PRO A 293 -25.86 8.70 5.48
N ASP A 294 -24.97 9.38 4.78
CA ASP A 294 -25.19 10.08 3.51
C ASP A 294 -25.05 9.17 2.27
N GLY A 295 -24.84 7.86 2.47
CA GLY A 295 -24.87 6.84 1.44
C GLY A 295 -23.54 6.53 0.77
N HIS A 296 -22.47 7.32 0.98
CA HIS A 296 -21.14 6.97 0.47
C HIS A 296 -20.48 5.86 1.30
N TYR A 297 -19.39 5.30 0.76
CA TYR A 297 -18.62 4.24 1.42
C TYR A 297 -17.26 4.76 1.88
N TRP A 298 -16.83 4.28 3.06
CA TRP A 298 -15.56 4.66 3.66
C TRP A 298 -14.93 3.48 4.41
N GLU A 299 -13.61 3.52 4.60
CA GLU A 299 -12.85 2.60 5.47
C GLU A 299 -12.99 3.00 6.95
N ASP A 300 -14.14 2.69 7.56
CA ASP A 300 -14.50 3.14 8.90
C ASP A 300 -14.18 2.14 10.03
N ASP A 301 -14.26 0.84 9.74
CA ASP A 301 -13.82 -0.23 10.65
C ASP A 301 -13.05 -1.34 9.91
N ASN A 302 -12.31 -2.18 10.65
CA ASN A 302 -11.57 -3.29 10.07
C ASN A 302 -12.41 -4.57 10.08
N TYR A 303 -13.35 -4.66 9.12
CA TYR A 303 -14.28 -5.78 8.98
C TYR A 303 -13.57 -7.13 8.73
N ALA A 304 -12.36 -7.13 8.16
CA ALA A 304 -11.53 -8.32 8.00
C ALA A 304 -11.18 -9.02 9.34
N LEU A 305 -11.13 -8.26 10.44
CA LEU A 305 -10.79 -8.75 11.78
C LEU A 305 -12.01 -8.99 12.67
N ARG A 306 -13.19 -8.51 12.29
CA ARG A 306 -14.39 -8.61 13.11
C ARG A 306 -14.87 -10.07 13.19
N ALA A 307 -14.93 -10.62 14.40
CA ALA A 307 -15.48 -11.94 14.62
C ALA A 307 -17.01 -11.90 14.47
N THR A 308 -17.54 -12.67 13.53
CA THR A 308 -18.98 -12.81 13.28
C THR A 308 -19.29 -14.27 12.98
N GLU A 309 -20.57 -14.64 12.96
CA GLU A 309 -20.96 -15.97 12.50
C GLU A 309 -20.64 -16.14 11.01
N PRO A 310 -19.73 -17.07 10.64
CA PRO A 310 -19.23 -17.19 9.28
C PRO A 310 -20.25 -17.85 8.34
N GLY A 311 -21.24 -18.56 8.90
CA GLY A 311 -22.16 -19.41 8.13
C GLY A 311 -21.43 -20.53 7.39
N SER A 312 -21.94 -20.87 6.21
CA SER A 312 -21.51 -22.06 5.46
C SER A 312 -20.03 -22.12 5.07
N THR A 313 -19.26 -21.03 5.18
CA THR A 313 -17.80 -21.10 4.96
C THR A 313 -17.10 -21.97 6.00
N ILE A 314 -17.66 -22.13 7.21
CA ILE A 314 -17.09 -23.02 8.25
C ILE A 314 -17.20 -24.50 7.89
N LYS A 315 -18.06 -24.87 6.93
CA LYS A 315 -18.28 -26.28 6.55
C LYS A 315 -16.98 -26.96 6.13
N LEU A 316 -15.96 -26.19 5.71
CA LEU A 316 -14.63 -26.74 5.46
C LEU A 316 -14.01 -27.32 6.73
N ALA A 317 -14.07 -26.61 7.86
CA ALA A 317 -13.60 -27.11 9.14
C ALA A 317 -14.35 -28.39 9.55
N THR A 318 -15.67 -28.42 9.36
CA THR A 318 -16.48 -29.62 9.64
C THR A 318 -16.12 -30.78 8.72
N LEU A 319 -15.97 -30.53 7.41
CA LEU A 319 -15.56 -31.54 6.44
C LEU A 319 -14.21 -32.14 6.80
N LEU A 320 -13.20 -31.30 7.04
CA LEU A 320 -11.87 -31.71 7.47
C LEU A 320 -11.91 -32.55 8.75
N ALA A 321 -12.66 -32.11 9.77
CA ALA A 321 -12.78 -32.83 11.03
C ALA A 321 -13.42 -34.22 10.86
N VAL A 322 -14.48 -34.35 10.05
CA VAL A 322 -15.19 -35.62 9.82
C VAL A 322 -14.32 -36.61 9.04
N LEU A 323 -13.63 -36.13 8.00
CA LEU A 323 -12.74 -36.92 7.16
C LEU A 323 -11.47 -37.34 7.93
N GLU A 324 -10.86 -36.43 8.69
CA GLU A 324 -9.69 -36.71 9.51
C GLU A 324 -9.98 -37.76 10.59
N LYS A 325 -11.17 -37.68 11.21
CA LYS A 325 -11.65 -38.71 12.14
C LYS A 325 -11.86 -40.08 11.46
N GLY A 326 -12.03 -40.11 10.13
CA GLY A 326 -12.22 -41.34 9.36
C GLY A 326 -13.63 -41.94 9.45
N THR A 327 -14.61 -41.18 9.95
CA THR A 327 -15.99 -41.67 10.12
C THR A 327 -16.81 -41.71 8.83
N SER A 328 -16.39 -40.94 7.82
CA SER A 328 -16.98 -40.91 6.49
C SER A 328 -15.90 -40.63 5.45
N ARG A 329 -16.12 -41.08 4.22
CA ARG A 329 -15.29 -40.79 3.03
C ARG A 329 -16.01 -39.82 2.10
N ILE A 330 -15.27 -39.20 1.19
CA ILE A 330 -15.77 -38.12 0.34
C ILE A 330 -16.92 -38.53 -0.61
N GLU A 331 -16.96 -39.81 -0.99
CA GLU A 331 -18.00 -40.39 -1.86
C GLU A 331 -19.06 -41.19 -1.08
N ASP A 332 -19.01 -41.22 0.26
CA ASP A 332 -20.04 -41.92 1.03
C ASP A 332 -21.41 -41.24 0.84
N PRO A 333 -22.51 -42.00 0.66
CA PRO A 333 -23.83 -41.44 0.49
C PRO A 333 -24.39 -40.91 1.81
N VAL A 334 -25.10 -39.79 1.72
CA VAL A 334 -25.79 -39.11 2.80
C VAL A 334 -27.23 -38.86 2.37
N GLU A 335 -28.17 -39.40 3.12
CA GLU A 335 -29.58 -39.12 2.91
C GLU A 335 -29.91 -37.69 3.35
N ILE A 336 -30.40 -36.87 2.44
CA ILE A 336 -30.85 -35.49 2.71
C ILE A 336 -32.37 -35.42 2.75
N GLY A 337 -33.03 -36.28 1.96
CA GLY A 337 -34.45 -36.18 1.65
C GLY A 337 -34.71 -35.12 0.57
N SER A 338 -35.92 -35.12 0.02
CA SER A 338 -36.28 -34.24 -1.09
C SER A 338 -36.83 -32.88 -0.64
N ALA A 339 -37.14 -32.69 0.64
CA ALA A 339 -37.79 -31.49 1.16
C ALA A 339 -36.83 -30.37 1.62
N GLY A 340 -35.52 -30.61 1.60
CA GLY A 340 -34.51 -29.66 2.10
C GLY A 340 -34.66 -29.35 3.59
N ARG A 341 -35.31 -30.23 4.36
CA ARG A 341 -35.50 -30.11 5.80
C ARG A 341 -35.48 -31.49 6.42
N ALA A 342 -34.78 -31.64 7.55
CA ALA A 342 -34.72 -32.91 8.26
C ALA A 342 -34.51 -32.68 9.76
N MET A 343 -35.07 -33.59 10.57
CA MET A 343 -34.66 -33.69 11.96
C MET A 343 -33.28 -34.32 12.03
N VAL A 344 -32.30 -33.60 12.57
CA VAL A 344 -30.94 -34.09 12.79
C VAL A 344 -30.67 -34.03 14.29
N GLY A 345 -30.65 -35.19 14.94
CA GLY A 345 -30.66 -35.25 16.40
C GLY A 345 -31.87 -34.49 16.96
N PRO A 346 -31.69 -33.54 17.90
CA PRO A 346 -32.79 -32.77 18.49
C PRO A 346 -33.15 -31.49 17.73
N LYS A 347 -32.59 -31.24 16.53
CA LYS A 347 -32.75 -29.99 15.79
C LYS A 347 -33.39 -30.21 14.44
N MET A 348 -34.39 -29.40 14.12
CA MET A 348 -34.88 -29.24 12.76
C MET A 348 -33.87 -28.41 11.98
N VAL A 349 -33.20 -29.04 11.02
CA VAL A 349 -32.21 -28.39 10.15
C VAL A 349 -32.83 -28.19 8.77
N VAL A 350 -32.63 -26.99 8.22
CA VAL A 350 -33.20 -26.59 6.93
C VAL A 350 -32.08 -26.14 6.00
N ASP A 351 -32.10 -26.66 4.78
CA ASP A 351 -31.23 -26.25 3.69
C ASP A 351 -31.76 -24.96 3.05
N ALA A 352 -30.85 -24.13 2.55
CA ALA A 352 -31.25 -22.87 1.91
C ALA A 352 -32.01 -23.10 0.60
N GLU A 353 -31.74 -24.21 -0.08
CA GLU A 353 -32.39 -24.64 -1.32
C GLU A 353 -32.81 -26.11 -1.22
N ARG A 354 -33.75 -26.52 -2.07
CA ARG A 354 -34.19 -27.90 -2.15
C ARG A 354 -33.05 -28.77 -2.70
N SER A 355 -32.79 -29.91 -2.05
CA SER A 355 -31.78 -30.85 -2.53
C SER A 355 -32.13 -31.34 -3.95
N PRO A 356 -31.15 -31.42 -4.88
CA PRO A 356 -31.41 -31.88 -6.25
C PRO A 356 -31.85 -33.36 -6.30
N LYS A 357 -31.43 -34.15 -5.31
CA LYS A 357 -31.80 -35.57 -5.17
C LYS A 357 -31.87 -35.98 -3.68
N PRO A 358 -32.56 -37.07 -3.33
CA PRO A 358 -32.73 -37.49 -1.93
C PRO A 358 -31.44 -37.94 -1.24
N PHE A 359 -30.45 -38.40 -1.99
CA PHE A 359 -29.14 -38.82 -1.50
C PHE A 359 -28.03 -38.04 -2.20
N LEU A 360 -27.15 -37.42 -1.43
CA LEU A 360 -25.96 -36.73 -1.92
C LEU A 360 -24.72 -37.45 -1.40
N THR A 361 -23.62 -37.47 -2.14
CA THR A 361 -22.32 -37.84 -1.57
C THR A 361 -21.85 -36.78 -0.57
N VAL A 362 -20.84 -37.07 0.26
CA VAL A 362 -20.23 -36.04 1.13
C VAL A 362 -19.69 -34.86 0.30
N ARG A 363 -19.10 -35.13 -0.86
CA ARG A 363 -18.65 -34.13 -1.84
C ARG A 363 -19.81 -33.23 -2.29
N GLU A 364 -20.93 -33.82 -2.68
CA GLU A 364 -22.13 -33.10 -3.13
C GLU A 364 -22.81 -32.34 -1.99
N CYS A 365 -22.84 -32.90 -0.77
CA CYS A 365 -23.31 -32.20 0.43
C CYS A 365 -22.55 -30.89 0.64
N TYR A 366 -21.23 -30.92 0.45
CA TYR A 366 -20.39 -29.73 0.54
C TYR A 366 -20.61 -28.78 -0.65
N ALA A 367 -20.66 -29.31 -1.89
CA ALA A 367 -20.84 -28.55 -3.13
C ALA A 367 -22.16 -27.77 -3.17
N HIS A 368 -23.26 -28.43 -2.83
CA HIS A 368 -24.60 -27.82 -2.71
C HIS A 368 -24.84 -27.15 -1.36
N SER A 369 -23.84 -27.16 -0.46
CA SER A 369 -23.90 -26.51 0.83
C SER A 369 -25.07 -26.97 1.71
N SER A 370 -25.43 -28.26 1.70
CA SER A 370 -26.51 -28.80 2.53
C SER A 370 -26.18 -28.67 4.02
N ASN A 371 -26.99 -27.91 4.77
CA ASN A 371 -26.94 -27.85 6.22
C ASN A 371 -27.30 -29.22 6.82
N VAL A 372 -28.32 -29.88 6.27
CA VAL A 372 -28.76 -31.21 6.69
C VAL A 372 -27.63 -32.22 6.55
N GLY A 373 -26.98 -32.28 5.39
CA GLY A 373 -25.87 -33.20 5.12
C GLY A 373 -24.70 -32.98 6.06
N MET A 374 -24.22 -31.74 6.17
CA MET A 374 -23.10 -31.41 7.07
C MET A 374 -23.42 -31.69 8.54
N SER A 375 -24.67 -31.44 8.97
CA SER A 375 -25.12 -31.72 10.33
C SER A 375 -25.19 -33.22 10.61
N LYS A 376 -25.68 -34.02 9.65
CA LYS A 376 -25.73 -35.49 9.77
C LYS A 376 -24.31 -36.08 9.85
N LEU A 377 -23.37 -35.55 9.06
CA LEU A 377 -21.97 -35.94 9.12
C LEU A 377 -21.34 -35.60 10.48
N ALA A 378 -21.57 -34.39 10.99
CA ALA A 378 -21.11 -33.99 12.31
C ALA A 378 -21.75 -34.84 13.42
N LEU A 379 -23.05 -35.16 13.31
CA LEU A 379 -23.76 -36.02 14.26
C LEU A 379 -23.18 -37.45 14.27
N LYS A 380 -22.95 -38.03 13.08
CA LYS A 380 -22.34 -39.36 12.93
C LYS A 380 -20.94 -39.37 13.55
N ALA A 381 -20.14 -38.33 13.33
CA ALA A 381 -18.78 -38.25 13.82
C ALA A 381 -18.70 -37.96 15.32
N PHE A 382 -19.47 -37.01 15.84
CA PHE A 382 -19.24 -36.39 17.14
C PHE A 382 -20.45 -36.48 18.08
N GLY A 383 -21.58 -37.04 17.67
CA GLY A 383 -22.82 -37.06 18.47
C GLY A 383 -22.68 -37.70 19.86
N LYS A 384 -21.80 -38.70 20.00
CA LYS A 384 -21.50 -39.34 21.30
C LYS A 384 -20.65 -38.46 22.23
N ASN A 385 -19.79 -37.62 21.65
CA ASN A 385 -18.92 -36.70 22.39
C ASN A 385 -18.80 -35.37 21.63
N PRO A 386 -19.80 -34.47 21.76
CA PRO A 386 -19.82 -33.22 20.98
C PRO A 386 -18.61 -32.32 21.23
N GLN A 387 -17.91 -32.46 22.36
CA GLN A 387 -16.71 -31.65 22.64
C GLN A 387 -15.55 -31.94 21.70
N GLU A 388 -15.50 -33.14 21.13
CA GLU A 388 -14.39 -33.58 20.30
C GLU A 388 -14.24 -32.72 19.03
N ILE A 389 -15.34 -32.17 18.46
CA ILE A 389 -15.25 -31.28 17.29
C ILE A 389 -14.41 -30.03 17.59
N LYS A 390 -14.42 -29.54 18.85
CA LYS A 390 -13.61 -28.39 19.24
C LYS A 390 -12.13 -28.72 19.23
N THR A 391 -11.73 -29.97 19.46
CA THR A 391 -10.32 -30.37 19.35
C THR A 391 -9.81 -30.13 17.92
N TYR A 392 -10.62 -30.47 16.91
CA TYR A 392 -10.29 -30.16 15.51
C TYR A 392 -10.31 -28.66 15.24
N PHE A 393 -11.33 -27.92 15.70
CA PHE A 393 -11.40 -26.47 15.46
C PHE A 393 -10.25 -25.70 16.13
N LYS A 394 -9.77 -26.16 17.29
CA LYS A 394 -8.55 -25.66 17.94
C LYS A 394 -7.30 -25.98 17.12
N LYS A 395 -7.19 -27.20 16.58
CA LYS A 395 -6.13 -27.58 15.64
C LYS A 395 -6.15 -26.70 14.38
N PHE A 396 -7.33 -26.22 13.99
CA PHE A 396 -7.51 -25.29 12.87
C PHE A 396 -7.34 -23.81 13.26
N HIS A 397 -6.85 -23.52 14.47
CA HIS A 397 -6.59 -22.18 14.99
C HIS A 397 -7.85 -21.28 15.04
N LEU A 398 -9.04 -21.87 15.14
CA LEU A 398 -10.31 -21.14 15.23
C LEU A 398 -10.68 -20.73 16.67
N ASP A 399 -9.72 -20.80 17.60
CA ASP A 399 -9.88 -20.38 19.00
C ASP A 399 -8.77 -19.43 19.49
N LYS A 400 -7.80 -19.10 18.63
CA LYS A 400 -6.66 -18.22 18.91
C LYS A 400 -6.78 -16.93 18.11
N ARG A 401 -6.07 -15.87 18.51
CA ARG A 401 -5.97 -14.65 17.68
C ARG A 401 -5.09 -14.95 16.45
N SER A 402 -5.38 -14.34 15.31
CA SER A 402 -4.70 -14.62 14.02
C SER A 402 -3.19 -14.33 14.01
N GLY A 403 -2.70 -13.53 14.95
CA GLY A 403 -1.29 -13.15 15.04
C GLY A 403 -0.82 -12.16 13.96
N ILE A 404 -1.73 -11.61 13.15
CA ILE A 404 -1.44 -10.55 12.17
C ILE A 404 -0.84 -9.32 12.85
N ASP A 405 -0.10 -8.51 12.09
CA ASP A 405 0.68 -7.35 12.55
C ASP A 405 -0.16 -6.14 13.01
N LEU A 406 -1.38 -6.39 13.47
CA LEU A 406 -2.31 -5.39 13.94
C LEU A 406 -2.58 -5.57 15.44
N SER A 407 -2.66 -4.44 16.14
CA SER A 407 -3.07 -4.38 17.53
C SER A 407 -4.58 -4.63 17.68
N SER A 408 -5.00 -5.07 18.87
CA SER A 408 -6.42 -5.24 19.22
C SER A 408 -7.22 -6.24 18.36
N VAL A 409 -6.56 -7.24 17.75
CA VAL A 409 -7.21 -8.31 16.94
C VAL A 409 -8.19 -9.14 17.78
N PRO A 410 -9.50 -9.14 17.51
CA PRO A 410 -10.47 -9.93 18.27
C PRO A 410 -10.14 -11.43 18.31
N ARG A 411 -10.50 -12.09 19.41
CA ARG A 411 -10.37 -13.54 19.54
C ARG A 411 -11.66 -14.22 19.02
N PRO A 412 -11.56 -15.30 18.23
CA PRO A 412 -12.70 -16.15 17.92
C PRO A 412 -13.41 -16.70 19.17
N SER A 413 -14.68 -17.01 19.05
CA SER A 413 -15.49 -17.59 20.14
C SER A 413 -16.35 -18.75 19.63
N MET A 414 -16.65 -19.69 20.53
CA MET A 414 -17.52 -20.83 20.25
C MET A 414 -18.43 -21.02 21.45
N ALA A 415 -19.72 -21.28 21.21
CA ALA A 415 -20.66 -21.61 22.27
C ALA A 415 -20.17 -22.82 23.11
N PRO A 416 -20.50 -22.90 24.39
CA PRO A 416 -20.12 -24.04 25.23
C PRO A 416 -20.73 -25.35 24.70
N LEU A 417 -19.98 -26.44 24.86
CA LEU A 417 -20.38 -27.81 24.48
C LEU A 417 -20.29 -28.79 25.67
N ASN A 418 -20.05 -28.28 26.88
CA ASN A 418 -20.01 -29.03 28.14
C ASN A 418 -21.31 -28.88 28.93
N GLU A 419 -22.22 -28.01 28.49
CA GLU A 419 -23.50 -27.78 29.13
C GLU A 419 -24.49 -28.90 28.79
N LYS A 420 -25.10 -29.46 29.84
CA LYS A 420 -26.09 -30.54 29.73
C LYS A 420 -27.34 -30.01 29.01
N GLY A 421 -27.76 -30.71 27.95
CA GLY A 421 -28.96 -30.38 27.17
C GLY A 421 -28.77 -29.41 25.99
N SER A 422 -27.72 -28.58 25.98
CA SER A 422 -27.44 -27.64 24.87
C SER A 422 -26.30 -28.10 23.95
N SER A 423 -25.38 -28.93 24.47
CA SER A 423 -24.16 -29.38 23.78
C SER A 423 -24.39 -29.94 22.37
N LEU A 424 -25.30 -30.92 22.22
CA LEU A 424 -25.56 -31.55 20.91
C LEU A 424 -26.15 -30.55 19.91
N GLY A 425 -27.07 -29.68 20.36
CA GLY A 425 -27.65 -28.64 19.52
C GLY A 425 -26.61 -27.62 19.05
N ASN A 426 -25.77 -27.13 19.96
CA ASN A 426 -24.68 -26.20 19.65
C ASN A 426 -23.68 -26.81 18.66
N MET A 427 -23.31 -28.07 18.82
CA MET A 427 -22.43 -28.77 17.87
C MET A 427 -23.04 -28.84 16.46
N LEU A 428 -24.34 -29.14 16.36
CA LEU A 428 -25.04 -29.15 15.08
C LEU A 428 -25.04 -27.76 14.44
N TRP A 429 -25.38 -26.70 15.17
CA TRP A 429 -25.31 -25.32 14.68
C TRP A 429 -23.89 -24.93 14.23
N MET A 430 -22.87 -25.33 14.99
CA MET A 430 -21.46 -25.10 14.64
C MET A 430 -21.05 -25.79 13.34
N SER A 431 -21.62 -26.95 13.03
CA SER A 431 -21.26 -27.73 11.83
C SER A 431 -21.55 -27.00 10.50
N PHE A 432 -22.36 -25.94 10.54
CA PHE A 432 -22.65 -25.09 9.39
C PHE A 432 -22.57 -23.58 9.69
N GLY A 433 -21.96 -23.20 10.81
CA GLY A 433 -21.44 -21.83 11.01
C GLY A 433 -22.26 -20.91 11.89
N TYR A 434 -23.12 -21.47 12.73
CA TYR A 434 -23.79 -20.76 13.83
C TYR A 434 -23.22 -21.22 15.17
N ALA A 435 -23.41 -20.44 16.23
CA ALA A 435 -22.83 -20.74 17.55
C ALA A 435 -21.27 -20.77 17.56
N ILE A 436 -20.65 -20.19 16.52
CA ILE A 436 -19.21 -19.94 16.38
C ILE A 436 -19.02 -18.57 15.74
N GLN A 437 -18.12 -17.76 16.28
CA GLN A 437 -17.75 -16.47 15.71
C GLN A 437 -16.27 -16.46 15.37
N VAL A 438 -15.95 -16.25 14.10
CA VAL A 438 -14.59 -16.17 13.56
C VAL A 438 -14.51 -14.96 12.63
N SER A 439 -13.32 -14.40 12.46
CA SER A 439 -13.16 -13.29 11.50
C SER A 439 -13.00 -13.82 10.07
N PRO A 440 -13.28 -12.97 9.05
CA PRO A 440 -12.96 -13.30 7.66
C PRO A 440 -11.50 -13.73 7.48
N LEU A 441 -10.55 -13.09 8.17
CA LEU A 441 -9.14 -13.47 8.15
C LEU A 441 -8.90 -14.91 8.66
N HIS A 442 -9.54 -15.35 9.75
CA HIS A 442 -9.38 -16.74 10.23
C HIS A 442 -9.94 -17.75 9.21
N THR A 443 -11.08 -17.41 8.60
CA THR A 443 -11.67 -18.24 7.54
C THR A 443 -10.72 -18.34 6.34
N LEU A 444 -10.14 -17.22 5.91
CA LEU A 444 -9.15 -17.20 4.83
C LEU A 444 -7.93 -18.05 5.14
N THR A 445 -7.38 -17.97 6.35
CA THR A 445 -6.21 -18.75 6.78
C THR A 445 -6.47 -20.25 6.71
N LEU A 446 -7.68 -20.72 7.07
CA LEU A 446 -8.05 -22.13 6.95
C LEU A 446 -8.09 -22.59 5.48
N TYR A 447 -8.68 -21.79 4.60
CA TYR A 447 -8.75 -22.10 3.17
C TYR A 447 -7.37 -22.02 2.50
N ASN A 448 -6.52 -21.10 2.96
CA ASN A 448 -5.12 -20.98 2.57
C ASN A 448 -4.34 -22.26 2.93
N ALA A 449 -4.54 -22.82 4.12
CA ALA A 449 -3.90 -24.07 4.51
C ALA A 449 -4.28 -25.24 3.57
N VAL A 450 -5.56 -25.37 3.18
CA VAL A 450 -6.00 -26.40 2.23
C VAL A 450 -5.43 -26.16 0.83
N ALA A 451 -5.38 -24.91 0.38
CA ALA A 451 -4.76 -24.51 -0.88
C ALA A 451 -3.25 -24.85 -0.89
N ASN A 452 -2.58 -24.66 0.25
CA ASN A 452 -1.17 -24.89 0.47
C ASN A 452 -0.86 -26.34 0.91
N GLY A 453 -1.65 -27.32 0.46
CA GLY A 453 -1.37 -28.74 0.69
C GLY A 453 -1.46 -29.21 2.14
N GLY A 454 -2.17 -28.47 3.00
CA GLY A 454 -2.30 -28.73 4.43
C GLY A 454 -1.37 -27.90 5.31
N LYS A 455 -0.46 -27.11 4.72
CA LYS A 455 0.47 -26.25 5.46
C LYS A 455 -0.15 -24.89 5.76
N MET A 456 -0.43 -24.61 7.03
CA MET A 456 -1.07 -23.37 7.47
C MET A 456 -0.03 -22.28 7.70
N MET A 457 -0.13 -21.18 6.94
CA MET A 457 0.74 -20.02 7.09
C MET A 457 0.15 -18.98 8.03
N LYS A 458 1.01 -18.30 8.80
CA LYS A 458 0.63 -17.14 9.61
C LYS A 458 0.41 -15.93 8.69
N PRO A 459 -0.76 -15.28 8.72
CA PRO A 459 -0.99 -14.08 7.94
C PRO A 459 -0.18 -12.90 8.48
N PHE A 460 0.46 -12.12 7.60
CA PHE A 460 1.25 -10.95 7.99
C PHE A 460 1.19 -9.80 6.95
N LEU A 461 1.31 -8.57 7.44
CA LEU A 461 1.19 -7.30 6.73
C LEU A 461 2.52 -6.55 6.57
N VAL A 462 3.56 -6.87 7.35
CA VAL A 462 4.86 -6.17 7.33
C VAL A 462 5.97 -7.12 6.91
N SER A 463 6.68 -6.78 5.85
CA SER A 463 7.79 -7.57 5.31
C SER A 463 9.14 -7.17 5.90
N ARG A 464 9.37 -5.86 6.07
CA ARG A 464 10.62 -5.36 6.67
C ARG A 464 10.46 -3.97 7.27
N ILE A 465 11.41 -3.61 8.12
CA ILE A 465 11.52 -2.32 8.80
C ILE A 465 12.92 -1.77 8.51
N GLN A 466 13.01 -0.49 8.15
CA GLN A 466 14.27 0.19 7.83
C GLN A 466 14.50 1.41 8.73
N GLN A 467 15.76 1.77 8.96
CA GLN A 467 16.15 2.98 9.65
C GLN A 467 17.24 3.69 8.83
N GLY A 468 16.95 4.90 8.34
CA GLY A 468 17.91 5.65 7.51
C GLY A 468 18.35 4.91 6.24
N GLY A 469 17.47 4.09 5.65
CA GLY A 469 17.77 3.26 4.47
C GLY A 469 18.47 1.92 4.77
N ALA A 470 18.96 1.71 5.99
CA ALA A 470 19.52 0.42 6.41
C ALA A 470 18.42 -0.53 6.90
N LEU A 471 18.58 -1.84 6.64
CA LEU A 471 17.67 -2.87 7.15
C LEU A 471 17.78 -2.93 8.68
N TYR A 472 16.66 -2.68 9.36
CA TYR A 472 16.57 -2.81 10.82
C TYR A 472 16.04 -4.18 11.23
N ARG A 473 15.01 -4.66 10.53
CA ARG A 473 14.40 -5.98 10.77
C ARG A 473 13.70 -6.50 9.52
N GLU A 474 13.89 -7.78 9.21
CA GLU A 474 13.13 -8.51 8.20
C GLU A 474 12.15 -9.46 8.89
N ILE A 475 10.98 -9.66 8.28
CA ILE A 475 9.92 -10.53 8.79
C ILE A 475 9.65 -11.60 7.73
N GLU A 476 10.05 -12.82 8.07
CA GLU A 476 9.92 -13.99 7.20
C GLU A 476 8.57 -14.71 7.40
N PRO A 477 8.08 -15.41 6.36
CA PRO A 477 6.91 -16.28 6.46
C PRO A 477 7.03 -17.27 7.64
N THR A 478 5.98 -17.37 8.44
CA THR A 478 5.93 -18.28 9.59
C THR A 478 4.88 -19.35 9.37
N VAL A 479 5.24 -20.61 9.57
CA VAL A 479 4.32 -21.74 9.52
C VAL A 479 3.67 -21.92 10.88
N LEU A 480 2.33 -21.97 10.93
CA LEU A 480 1.58 -22.24 12.14
C LEU A 480 1.38 -23.74 12.38
N GLU A 481 1.15 -24.48 11.29
CA GLU A 481 0.96 -25.93 11.28
C GLU A 481 1.51 -26.48 9.97
N GLU A 482 2.46 -27.42 10.04
CA GLU A 482 3.04 -28.03 8.83
C GLU A 482 2.04 -28.94 8.13
N GLN A 483 1.17 -29.60 8.92
CA GLN A 483 0.20 -30.54 8.39
C GLN A 483 -1.13 -30.53 9.16
N LEU A 484 -2.10 -29.80 8.62
CA LEU A 484 -3.41 -29.64 9.22
C LEU A 484 -4.20 -30.97 9.31
N CYS A 485 -4.16 -31.75 8.25
CA CYS A 485 -4.85 -33.04 8.08
C CYS A 485 -3.98 -33.99 7.25
N LYS A 486 -4.37 -35.26 7.19
CA LYS A 486 -3.73 -36.24 6.30
C LYS A 486 -3.81 -35.79 4.82
N PRO A 487 -2.84 -36.14 3.96
CA PRO A 487 -2.79 -35.63 2.58
C PRO A 487 -4.00 -36.04 1.73
N ASP A 488 -4.56 -37.22 1.97
CA ASP A 488 -5.79 -37.71 1.33
C ASP A 488 -7.01 -36.87 1.75
N VAL A 489 -7.10 -36.47 3.02
CA VAL A 489 -8.15 -35.57 3.53
C VAL A 489 -8.05 -34.19 2.89
N ILE A 490 -6.84 -33.63 2.75
CA ILE A 490 -6.62 -32.37 2.05
C ILE A 490 -7.05 -32.48 0.58
N THR A 491 -6.65 -33.55 -0.10
CA THR A 491 -7.03 -33.81 -1.51
C THR A 491 -8.54 -33.93 -1.67
N ALA A 492 -9.20 -34.67 -0.78
CA ALA A 492 -10.66 -34.79 -0.75
C ALA A 492 -11.35 -33.43 -0.54
N ALA A 493 -10.85 -32.61 0.39
CA ALA A 493 -11.36 -31.26 0.63
C ALA A 493 -11.20 -30.34 -0.59
N ARG A 494 -10.05 -30.39 -1.28
CA ARG A 494 -9.84 -29.65 -2.53
C ARG A 494 -10.86 -30.05 -3.61
N SER A 495 -11.09 -31.35 -3.80
CA SER A 495 -12.10 -31.84 -4.75
C SER A 495 -13.50 -31.33 -4.44
N ALA A 496 -13.87 -31.26 -3.16
CA ALA A 496 -15.17 -30.74 -2.73
C ALA A 496 -15.29 -29.23 -2.96
N MET A 497 -14.21 -28.47 -2.74
CA MET A 497 -14.16 -27.03 -3.00
C MET A 497 -14.20 -26.70 -4.51
N GLU A 498 -13.60 -27.53 -5.35
CA GLU A 498 -13.74 -27.42 -6.82
C GLU A 498 -15.17 -27.72 -7.25
N ALA A 499 -15.80 -28.75 -6.67
CA ALA A 499 -17.20 -29.12 -6.96
C ALA A 499 -18.20 -27.97 -6.67
N VAL A 500 -17.92 -27.10 -5.68
CA VAL A 500 -18.74 -25.90 -5.42
C VAL A 500 -18.80 -24.98 -6.65
N VAL A 501 -17.72 -24.90 -7.41
CA VAL A 501 -17.56 -24.02 -8.57
C VAL A 501 -17.96 -24.71 -9.87
N THR A 502 -17.80 -26.02 -10.00
CA THR A 502 -18.15 -26.73 -11.25
C THR A 502 -19.63 -27.16 -11.31
N GLU A 503 -20.21 -27.58 -10.18
CA GLU A 503 -21.58 -28.11 -10.12
C GLU A 503 -22.44 -27.53 -8.99
N GLY A 504 -21.81 -26.88 -8.01
CA GLY A 504 -22.47 -26.39 -6.80
C GLY A 504 -22.92 -24.94 -6.83
N THR A 505 -22.96 -24.34 -5.64
CA THR A 505 -23.57 -23.02 -5.38
C THR A 505 -22.87 -21.83 -6.05
N ALA A 506 -21.65 -22.00 -6.56
CA ALA A 506 -20.89 -20.93 -7.22
C ALA A 506 -20.81 -21.07 -8.74
N ARG A 507 -21.36 -22.15 -9.33
CA ARG A 507 -21.23 -22.48 -10.76
C ARG A 507 -21.50 -21.30 -11.70
N ARG A 508 -22.64 -20.63 -11.52
CA ARG A 508 -23.04 -19.50 -12.37
C ARG A 508 -22.08 -18.30 -12.27
N ALA A 509 -21.48 -18.08 -11.10
CA ALA A 509 -20.60 -16.92 -10.90
C ALA A 509 -19.24 -17.08 -11.60
N PHE A 510 -18.80 -18.31 -11.85
CA PHE A 510 -17.50 -18.63 -12.43
C PHE A 510 -17.57 -19.24 -13.83
N GLU A 511 -18.75 -19.23 -14.44
CA GLU A 511 -18.91 -19.65 -15.83
C GLU A 511 -18.04 -18.80 -16.78
N GLY A 512 -17.33 -19.48 -17.68
CA GLY A 512 -16.44 -18.85 -18.66
C GLY A 512 -15.13 -18.28 -18.10
N VAL A 513 -14.78 -18.51 -16.83
CA VAL A 513 -13.47 -18.13 -16.29
C VAL A 513 -12.40 -19.07 -16.84
N PRO A 514 -11.30 -18.55 -17.44
CA PRO A 514 -10.33 -19.37 -18.19
C PRO A 514 -9.31 -20.12 -17.31
N PHE A 515 -9.48 -20.12 -16.00
CA PHE A 515 -8.61 -20.79 -15.03
C PHE A 515 -9.44 -21.45 -13.93
N ALA A 516 -8.88 -22.50 -13.34
CA ALA A 516 -9.58 -23.25 -12.31
C ALA A 516 -9.72 -22.44 -11.02
N VAL A 517 -10.88 -22.51 -10.37
CA VAL A 517 -11.17 -21.85 -9.09
C VAL A 517 -11.80 -22.88 -8.16
N ALA A 518 -11.39 -22.87 -6.90
CA ALA A 518 -11.97 -23.69 -5.85
C ALA A 518 -12.40 -22.79 -4.68
N GLY A 519 -13.52 -23.08 -4.04
CA GLY A 519 -13.98 -22.26 -2.93
C GLY A 519 -15.26 -22.73 -2.28
N LYS A 520 -15.88 -21.83 -1.52
CA LYS A 520 -17.14 -22.06 -0.82
C LYS A 520 -17.94 -20.77 -0.68
N THR A 521 -19.22 -20.82 -1.04
CA THR A 521 -20.19 -19.77 -0.68
C THR A 521 -20.62 -19.89 0.78
N GLY A 522 -20.85 -18.74 1.41
CA GLY A 522 -21.50 -18.60 2.70
C GLY A 522 -22.70 -17.67 2.63
N THR A 523 -23.73 -18.03 3.37
CA THR A 523 -24.88 -17.18 3.67
C THR A 523 -25.24 -17.41 5.13
N ALA A 524 -25.12 -16.39 5.97
CA ALA A 524 -25.54 -16.43 7.36
C ALA A 524 -26.62 -15.37 7.60
N LEU A 525 -27.73 -15.77 8.23
CA LEU A 525 -28.70 -14.82 8.75
C LEU A 525 -28.12 -14.22 10.03
N VAL A 526 -28.26 -12.92 10.21
CA VAL A 526 -27.53 -12.18 11.23
C VAL A 526 -28.43 -11.78 12.37
N SER A 527 -27.92 -11.90 13.59
CA SER A 527 -28.50 -11.25 14.78
C SER A 527 -27.36 -10.73 15.67
N ASP A 528 -26.96 -9.47 15.47
CA ASP A 528 -25.97 -8.80 16.32
C ASP A 528 -26.34 -7.33 16.63
N GLY A 529 -26.17 -6.94 17.90
CA GLY A 529 -26.53 -5.61 18.38
C GLY A 529 -27.99 -5.23 18.11
N PRO A 530 -28.26 -4.15 17.34
CA PRO A 530 -29.62 -3.76 16.99
C PRO A 530 -30.27 -4.68 15.96
N ILE A 531 -29.48 -5.40 15.15
CA ILE A 531 -29.99 -6.28 14.09
C ILE A 531 -30.54 -7.56 14.72
N LYS A 532 -31.78 -7.91 14.37
CA LYS A 532 -32.45 -9.15 14.74
C LYS A 532 -32.67 -10.01 13.51
N TYR A 533 -32.85 -11.32 13.72
CA TYR A 533 -33.16 -12.25 12.63
C TYR A 533 -34.40 -11.85 11.80
N GLY A 534 -35.37 -11.16 12.42
CA GLY A 534 -36.55 -10.63 11.75
C GLY A 534 -36.26 -9.56 10.68
N ASP A 535 -35.13 -8.86 10.78
CA ASP A 535 -34.74 -7.79 9.85
C ASP A 535 -34.24 -8.32 8.50
N ARG A 536 -34.09 -9.66 8.39
CA ARG A 536 -33.63 -10.34 7.17
C ARG A 536 -32.31 -9.74 6.63
N VAL A 537 -31.40 -9.44 7.55
CA VAL A 537 -30.03 -9.04 7.23
C VAL A 537 -29.16 -10.28 7.13
N TYR A 538 -28.38 -10.36 6.06
CA TYR A 538 -27.53 -11.50 5.79
C TYR A 538 -26.07 -11.09 5.66
N GLN A 539 -25.20 -12.05 5.96
CA GLN A 539 -23.79 -12.02 5.61
C GLN A 539 -23.57 -12.96 4.43
N ALA A 540 -23.38 -12.38 3.25
CA ALA A 540 -23.02 -13.09 2.03
C ALA A 540 -21.50 -13.19 1.94
N SER A 541 -20.97 -14.38 1.70
CA SER A 541 -19.53 -14.58 1.61
C SER A 541 -19.13 -15.58 0.52
N PHE A 542 -17.91 -15.42 0.03
CA PHE A 542 -17.25 -16.41 -0.81
C PHE A 542 -15.77 -16.43 -0.43
N VAL A 543 -15.23 -17.61 -0.16
CA VAL A 543 -13.82 -17.82 0.15
C VAL A 543 -13.27 -18.93 -0.73
N GLY A 544 -12.07 -18.77 -1.24
CA GLY A 544 -11.50 -19.72 -2.18
C GLY A 544 -10.06 -19.39 -2.55
N TYR A 545 -9.55 -20.11 -3.54
CA TYR A 545 -8.21 -19.92 -4.08
C TYR A 545 -8.17 -20.15 -5.58
N PHE A 546 -7.16 -19.57 -6.21
CA PHE A 546 -6.94 -19.63 -7.64
C PHE A 546 -5.44 -19.53 -7.99
N PRO A 547 -5.00 -20.16 -9.08
CA PRO A 547 -5.68 -21.25 -9.80
C PRO A 547 -5.85 -22.50 -8.92
N ALA A 548 -6.91 -23.29 -9.11
CA ALA A 548 -7.18 -24.44 -8.22
C ALA A 548 -6.17 -25.59 -8.37
N ASP A 549 -5.65 -25.78 -9.58
CA ASP A 549 -4.62 -26.76 -9.94
C ASP A 549 -3.26 -26.40 -9.32
N ARG A 550 -2.88 -25.12 -9.34
CA ARG A 550 -1.66 -24.59 -8.72
C ARG A 550 -1.95 -23.31 -7.94
N PRO A 551 -2.44 -23.42 -6.69
CA PRO A 551 -2.87 -22.26 -5.91
C PRO A 551 -1.74 -21.27 -5.65
N GLN A 552 -1.95 -20.02 -6.08
CA GLN A 552 -1.02 -18.92 -5.82
C GLN A 552 -1.61 -17.92 -4.84
N TYR A 553 -2.91 -17.63 -4.97
CA TYR A 553 -3.60 -16.69 -4.10
C TYR A 553 -4.87 -17.30 -3.53
N THR A 554 -5.12 -16.99 -2.27
CA THR A 554 -6.40 -17.23 -1.61
C THR A 554 -7.10 -15.90 -1.40
N CYS A 555 -8.43 -15.90 -1.51
CA CYS A 555 -9.22 -14.69 -1.34
C CYS A 555 -10.51 -15.00 -0.58
N ILE A 556 -10.94 -14.06 0.25
CA ILE A 556 -12.25 -14.05 0.88
C ILE A 556 -12.93 -12.73 0.61
N VAL A 557 -14.21 -12.79 0.30
CA VAL A 557 -15.12 -11.65 0.21
C VAL A 557 -16.27 -11.88 1.19
N VAL A 558 -16.60 -10.87 1.98
CA VAL A 558 -17.74 -10.85 2.89
C VAL A 558 -18.50 -9.54 2.73
N VAL A 559 -19.81 -9.61 2.54
CA VAL A 559 -20.71 -8.46 2.37
C VAL A 559 -21.90 -8.61 3.31
N ARG A 560 -22.16 -7.60 4.13
CA ARG A 560 -23.34 -7.49 4.99
C ARG A 560 -24.43 -6.72 4.27
N THR A 561 -25.54 -7.39 3.96
CA THR A 561 -26.63 -6.77 3.22
C THR A 561 -27.35 -5.71 4.05
N LYS A 562 -28.09 -4.82 3.37
CA LYS A 562 -29.15 -4.04 4.03
C LYS A 562 -30.30 -4.96 4.47
N PRO A 563 -31.16 -4.50 5.40
CA PRO A 563 -32.41 -5.20 5.72
C PRO A 563 -33.25 -5.46 4.46
N PHE A 564 -33.87 -6.64 4.38
CA PHE A 564 -34.76 -7.04 3.28
C PHE A 564 -34.15 -6.90 1.87
N ALA A 565 -32.83 -7.11 1.72
CA ALA A 565 -32.17 -7.03 0.43
C ALA A 565 -32.73 -8.05 -0.59
N ALA A 566 -32.92 -7.61 -1.84
CA ALA A 566 -33.45 -8.44 -2.92
C ALA A 566 -32.53 -9.64 -3.27
N SER A 567 -31.21 -9.46 -3.11
CA SER A 567 -30.20 -10.51 -3.31
C SER A 567 -29.29 -10.55 -2.10
N HIS A 568 -29.10 -11.75 -1.52
CA HIS A 568 -28.37 -11.93 -0.27
C HIS A 568 -27.50 -13.20 -0.23
N TYR A 569 -27.48 -13.97 -1.32
CA TYR A 569 -26.72 -15.22 -1.38
C TYR A 569 -25.24 -14.96 -1.65
N GLY A 570 -24.35 -15.74 -1.01
CA GLY A 570 -22.91 -15.67 -1.27
C GLY A 570 -22.56 -15.84 -2.76
N GLY A 571 -23.30 -16.68 -3.49
CA GLY A 571 -23.10 -16.91 -4.92
C GLY A 571 -23.50 -15.74 -5.84
N THR A 572 -24.38 -14.84 -5.38
CA THR A 572 -24.87 -13.70 -6.18
C THR A 572 -24.26 -12.37 -5.75
N VAL A 573 -23.78 -12.26 -4.51
CA VAL A 573 -23.19 -11.02 -3.95
C VAL A 573 -21.68 -11.12 -3.83
N ALA A 574 -21.15 -12.14 -3.15
CA ALA A 574 -19.72 -12.21 -2.85
C ALA A 574 -18.90 -12.90 -3.95
N ALA A 575 -19.43 -13.95 -4.59
CA ALA A 575 -18.74 -14.69 -5.64
C ALA A 575 -18.42 -13.83 -6.89
N PRO A 576 -19.30 -12.92 -7.37
CA PRO A 576 -18.95 -12.02 -8.48
C PRO A 576 -17.79 -11.07 -8.16
N VAL A 577 -17.71 -10.57 -6.93
CA VAL A 577 -16.57 -9.74 -6.47
C VAL A 577 -15.29 -10.57 -6.49
N PHE A 578 -15.31 -11.78 -5.94
CA PHE A 578 -14.17 -12.70 -6.01
C PHE A 578 -13.78 -12.97 -7.46
N ARG A 579 -14.75 -13.23 -8.35
CA ARG A 579 -14.49 -13.49 -9.77
C ARG A 579 -13.77 -12.33 -10.43
N GLU A 580 -14.21 -11.09 -10.20
CA GLU A 580 -13.55 -9.90 -10.73
C GLU A 580 -12.11 -9.77 -10.22
N ILE A 581 -11.92 -9.95 -8.91
CA ILE A 581 -10.60 -9.92 -8.27
C ILE A 581 -9.69 -10.99 -8.86
N ALA A 582 -10.14 -12.25 -8.85
CA ALA A 582 -9.38 -13.39 -9.31
C ALA A 582 -8.99 -13.24 -10.79
N THR A 583 -9.91 -12.77 -11.64
CA THR A 583 -9.65 -12.59 -13.08
C THR A 583 -8.56 -11.55 -13.32
N LYS A 584 -8.65 -10.39 -12.66
CA LYS A 584 -7.67 -9.31 -12.83
C LYS A 584 -6.30 -9.66 -12.23
N VAL A 585 -6.30 -10.28 -11.04
CA VAL A 585 -5.06 -10.74 -10.38
C VAL A 585 -4.41 -11.86 -11.21
N TYR A 586 -5.19 -12.81 -11.72
CA TYR A 586 -4.68 -13.88 -12.57
C TYR A 586 -3.99 -13.31 -13.81
N ALA A 587 -4.65 -12.40 -14.53
CA ALA A 587 -4.10 -11.79 -15.75
C ALA A 587 -2.81 -10.98 -15.51
N MET A 588 -2.66 -10.34 -14.34
CA MET A 588 -1.51 -9.47 -14.05
C MET A 588 -0.32 -10.19 -13.40
N TYR A 589 -0.58 -11.25 -12.64
CA TYR A 589 0.42 -11.86 -11.75
C TYR A 589 0.62 -13.36 -11.98
N VAL A 590 -0.41 -14.09 -12.41
CA VAL A 590 -0.36 -15.55 -12.53
C VAL A 590 -0.05 -15.98 -13.96
N ASP A 591 -0.79 -15.46 -14.94
CA ASP A 591 -0.56 -15.68 -16.37
C ASP A 591 0.40 -14.63 -16.95
N ARG A 592 1.51 -14.40 -16.24
CA ARG A 592 2.66 -13.75 -16.85
C ARG A 592 3.31 -14.78 -17.78
N LYS A 593 2.79 -14.91 -19.00
CA LYS A 593 3.58 -15.45 -20.10
C LYS A 593 4.80 -14.56 -20.22
N ASP A 594 5.95 -15.09 -19.84
CA ASP A 594 7.22 -14.38 -19.87
C ASP A 594 7.40 -13.79 -21.28
N PRO A 595 7.61 -12.47 -21.44
CA PRO A 595 7.89 -11.88 -22.74
C PRO A 595 9.09 -12.52 -23.44
N SER A 596 10.00 -13.16 -22.69
CA SER A 596 11.10 -13.95 -23.24
C SER A 596 10.62 -15.19 -24.03
N GLN A 597 9.42 -15.71 -23.74
CA GLN A 597 8.78 -16.79 -24.50
C GLN A 597 8.20 -16.30 -25.83
N PHE A 598 8.07 -14.98 -26.02
CA PHE A 598 7.74 -14.34 -27.29
C PHE A 598 8.97 -13.80 -28.03
N VAL A 599 10.18 -14.24 -27.66
CA VAL A 599 11.28 -14.20 -28.64
C VAL A 599 10.85 -15.12 -29.77
N LYS A 600 10.39 -14.51 -30.87
CA LYS A 600 10.10 -15.19 -32.13
C LYS A 600 11.30 -16.12 -32.37
N LYS A 601 11.11 -17.44 -32.24
CA LYS A 601 12.14 -18.40 -32.65
C LYS A 601 12.36 -18.09 -34.13
N THR A 602 13.46 -17.41 -34.44
CA THR A 602 13.87 -17.21 -35.82
C THR A 602 14.01 -18.59 -36.38
N ASP A 603 13.11 -18.93 -37.31
CA ASP A 603 13.22 -20.15 -38.09
C ASP A 603 14.63 -20.17 -38.69
N SER A 604 15.47 -21.06 -38.19
CA SER A 604 16.87 -21.19 -38.62
C SER A 604 16.96 -21.65 -40.08
N THR A 605 15.85 -22.06 -40.69
CA THR A 605 15.77 -22.34 -42.12
C THR A 605 15.61 -21.07 -42.96
N ILE A 606 15.20 -19.93 -42.38
CA ILE A 606 15.06 -18.66 -43.10
C ILE A 606 16.31 -17.80 -42.86
N PHE A 607 17.28 -17.94 -43.75
CA PHE A 607 18.48 -17.12 -43.76
C PHE A 607 18.64 -16.35 -45.07
N PHE A 608 19.26 -15.17 -44.96
CA PHE A 608 19.72 -14.37 -46.08
C PHE A 608 21.07 -13.79 -45.69
N TYR A 609 22.12 -14.30 -46.33
CA TYR A 609 23.49 -13.80 -46.20
C TYR A 609 23.96 -13.32 -47.57
N ALA A 610 24.80 -12.30 -47.59
CA ALA A 610 25.52 -11.88 -48.77
C ALA A 610 26.98 -11.62 -48.39
N GLY A 611 27.89 -11.65 -49.34
CA GLY A 611 29.29 -11.39 -49.04
C GLY A 611 30.24 -12.07 -50.01
N TYR A 612 31.49 -12.18 -49.60
CA TYR A 612 32.54 -12.76 -50.41
C TYR A 612 32.28 -14.26 -50.65
N GLY A 613 32.24 -14.65 -51.93
CA GLY A 613 31.77 -15.97 -52.33
C GLY A 613 32.63 -17.12 -51.82
N GLN A 614 33.94 -16.95 -51.74
CA GLN A 614 34.84 -17.98 -51.20
C GLN A 614 34.60 -18.21 -49.71
N ASP A 615 34.34 -17.16 -48.93
CA ASP A 615 34.11 -17.26 -47.50
C ASP A 615 32.78 -17.96 -47.21
N LEU A 616 31.71 -17.58 -47.92
CA LEU A 616 30.41 -18.25 -47.79
C LEU A 616 30.51 -19.73 -48.16
N ARG A 617 31.16 -20.08 -49.28
CA ARG A 617 31.37 -21.50 -49.66
C ARG A 617 32.16 -22.27 -48.61
N LYS A 618 33.22 -21.67 -48.07
CA LYS A 618 34.03 -22.27 -47.00
C LYS A 618 33.18 -22.53 -45.76
N VAL A 619 32.30 -21.61 -45.39
CA VAL A 619 31.36 -21.79 -44.28
C VAL A 619 30.40 -22.94 -44.55
N PHE A 620 29.74 -22.98 -45.71
CA PHE A 620 28.82 -24.08 -46.07
C PHE A 620 29.53 -25.45 -46.10
N GLN A 621 30.75 -25.52 -46.63
CA GLN A 621 31.57 -26.74 -46.65
C GLN A 621 32.00 -27.17 -45.24
N THR A 622 32.47 -26.23 -44.41
CA THR A 622 32.92 -26.52 -43.03
C THR A 622 31.77 -27.01 -42.16
N LEU A 623 30.57 -26.44 -42.34
CA LEU A 623 29.37 -26.82 -41.61
C LEU A 623 28.65 -28.02 -42.23
N GLN A 624 29.17 -28.60 -43.31
CA GLN A 624 28.58 -29.73 -44.05
C GLN A 624 27.12 -29.47 -44.48
N LEU A 625 26.80 -28.22 -44.81
CA LEU A 625 25.46 -27.83 -45.25
C LEU A 625 25.34 -28.01 -46.77
N PRO A 626 24.36 -28.76 -47.28
CA PRO A 626 24.17 -28.95 -48.71
C PRO A 626 23.69 -27.64 -49.37
N TYR A 627 24.30 -27.26 -50.49
CA TYR A 627 23.92 -26.06 -51.24
C TYR A 627 24.01 -26.28 -52.76
N ALA A 628 23.20 -25.53 -53.51
CA ALA A 628 23.33 -25.39 -54.95
C ALA A 628 24.09 -24.09 -55.29
N ASP A 629 25.16 -24.19 -56.07
CA ASP A 629 25.91 -23.04 -56.60
C ASP A 629 26.11 -23.21 -58.11
N SER A 630 25.33 -22.46 -58.88
CA SER A 630 25.40 -22.49 -60.34
C SER A 630 26.46 -21.54 -60.91
N MET A 631 27.19 -20.76 -60.08
CA MET A 631 28.12 -19.73 -60.53
C MET A 631 29.40 -19.68 -59.67
N GLN A 632 30.24 -20.71 -59.78
CA GLN A 632 31.46 -20.91 -58.97
C GLN A 632 32.51 -19.78 -59.09
N GLN A 633 32.48 -18.96 -60.15
CA GLN A 633 33.52 -17.96 -60.43
C GLN A 633 33.20 -16.51 -60.02
N GLN A 634 32.04 -16.25 -59.38
CA GLN A 634 31.66 -14.88 -59.00
C GLN A 634 32.19 -14.49 -57.60
N LEU A 635 32.72 -13.26 -57.48
CA LEU A 635 33.34 -12.74 -56.25
C LEU A 635 32.32 -12.45 -55.14
N TRP A 636 31.13 -11.96 -55.51
CA TRP A 636 30.08 -11.59 -54.57
C TRP A 636 28.85 -12.43 -54.79
N VAL A 637 28.33 -13.03 -53.71
CA VAL A 637 27.19 -13.94 -53.76
C VAL A 637 26.21 -13.63 -52.66
N LYS A 638 24.96 -14.07 -52.85
CA LYS A 638 23.95 -14.14 -51.82
C LYS A 638 23.55 -15.59 -51.59
N ALA A 639 23.45 -15.98 -50.32
CA ALA A 639 22.99 -17.27 -49.85
C ALA A 639 21.62 -17.12 -49.20
N TYR A 640 20.64 -17.85 -49.69
CA TYR A 640 19.28 -17.86 -49.15
C TYR A 640 18.64 -19.23 -49.29
N ASN A 641 17.58 -19.47 -48.53
CA ASN A 641 16.79 -20.69 -48.66
C ASN A 641 15.80 -20.56 -49.82
N GLN A 642 15.83 -21.53 -50.74
CA GLN A 642 14.84 -21.72 -51.79
C GLN A 642 14.31 -23.16 -51.68
N ASP A 643 13.02 -23.29 -51.34
CA ASP A 643 12.32 -24.58 -51.23
C ASP A 643 13.02 -25.62 -50.31
N GLY A 644 13.57 -25.16 -49.18
CA GLY A 644 14.24 -26.01 -48.18
C GLY A 644 15.71 -26.30 -48.49
N LYS A 645 16.29 -25.72 -49.55
CA LYS A 645 17.70 -25.88 -49.93
C LYS A 645 18.43 -24.55 -49.92
N ALA A 646 19.67 -24.54 -49.43
CA ALA A 646 20.54 -23.39 -49.54
C ALA A 646 20.95 -23.17 -51.00
N VAL A 647 20.74 -21.96 -51.52
CA VAL A 647 21.18 -21.57 -52.87
C VAL A 647 22.14 -20.40 -52.77
N LEU A 648 23.31 -20.57 -53.39
CA LEU A 648 24.29 -19.51 -53.61
C LEU A 648 24.08 -18.96 -55.02
N LYS A 649 23.72 -17.68 -55.11
CA LYS A 649 23.50 -16.98 -56.37
C LYS A 649 24.45 -15.80 -56.48
N ALA A 650 25.02 -15.62 -57.67
CA ALA A 650 25.85 -14.47 -57.97
C ALA A 650 25.08 -13.16 -57.74
N GLN A 651 25.77 -12.19 -57.14
CA GLN A 651 25.31 -10.83 -57.04
C GLN A 651 26.07 -9.97 -58.06
N PRO A 652 25.49 -9.71 -59.24
CA PRO A 652 26.18 -8.95 -60.26
C PRO A 652 26.41 -7.52 -59.79
N LEU A 653 27.66 -7.07 -59.84
CA LEU A 653 28.03 -5.68 -59.60
C LEU A 653 28.07 -4.94 -60.93
N ARG A 654 27.43 -3.77 -60.97
CA ARG A 654 27.53 -2.83 -62.09
C ARG A 654 28.46 -1.70 -61.67
N ALA A 655 29.41 -1.36 -62.53
CA ALA A 655 30.30 -0.23 -62.30
C ALA A 655 29.47 1.06 -62.12
N LYS A 656 29.84 1.88 -61.15
CA LYS A 656 29.18 3.17 -60.82
C LYS A 656 27.69 3.07 -60.44
N VAL A 657 27.23 1.93 -59.95
CA VAL A 657 25.84 1.77 -59.48
C VAL A 657 25.84 1.20 -58.06
N MET A 658 25.08 1.81 -57.16
CA MET A 658 24.97 1.39 -55.76
C MET A 658 24.53 -0.08 -55.67
N PRO A 659 25.36 -0.97 -55.08
CA PRO A 659 24.98 -2.37 -54.89
C PRO A 659 24.00 -2.53 -53.73
N ASN A 660 23.33 -3.68 -53.69
CA ASN A 660 22.56 -4.10 -52.53
C ASN A 660 23.49 -4.79 -51.52
N VAL A 661 23.81 -4.13 -50.42
CA VAL A 661 24.70 -4.66 -49.37
C VAL A 661 23.92 -5.30 -48.21
N LYS A 662 22.60 -5.40 -48.31
CA LYS A 662 21.78 -6.10 -47.31
C LYS A 662 22.23 -7.55 -47.19
N GLY A 663 22.31 -8.05 -45.96
CA GLY A 663 22.79 -9.40 -45.66
C GLY A 663 24.31 -9.56 -45.64
N MET A 664 25.08 -8.53 -46.04
CA MET A 664 26.54 -8.55 -45.96
C MET A 664 27.05 -8.34 -44.54
N GLY A 665 28.19 -8.97 -44.25
CA GLY A 665 29.02 -8.59 -43.12
C GLY A 665 29.62 -7.20 -43.33
N LEU A 666 29.88 -6.48 -42.23
CA LEU A 666 30.40 -5.11 -42.32
C LEU A 666 31.72 -5.02 -43.11
N LYS A 667 32.62 -5.99 -42.93
CA LYS A 667 33.92 -6.06 -43.62
C LYS A 667 33.75 -6.08 -45.13
N ASP A 668 32.85 -6.94 -45.62
CA ASP A 668 32.56 -7.13 -47.04
C ASP A 668 31.92 -5.88 -47.65
N ALA A 669 30.95 -5.29 -46.95
CA ALA A 669 30.27 -4.09 -47.42
C ALA A 669 31.16 -2.85 -47.42
N LEU A 670 32.01 -2.67 -46.39
CA LEU A 670 33.00 -1.60 -46.35
C LEU A 670 33.96 -1.71 -47.52
N TYR A 671 34.55 -2.90 -47.71
CA TYR A 671 35.47 -3.14 -48.83
C TYR A 671 34.80 -2.87 -50.18
N LEU A 672 33.56 -3.33 -50.38
CA LEU A 672 32.85 -3.11 -51.64
C LEU A 672 32.54 -1.63 -51.87
N LEU A 673 31.98 -0.93 -50.88
CA LEU A 673 31.48 0.43 -51.04
C LEU A 673 32.61 1.47 -51.09
N GLU A 674 33.66 1.31 -50.27
CA GLU A 674 34.79 2.24 -50.26
C GLU A 674 35.60 2.13 -51.55
N ASN A 675 35.79 0.93 -52.11
CA ASN A 675 36.39 0.74 -53.43
C ASN A 675 35.55 1.34 -54.57
N MET A 676 34.25 1.58 -54.34
CA MET A 676 33.36 2.28 -55.28
C MET A 676 33.31 3.80 -55.00
N GLY A 677 34.14 4.32 -54.09
CA GLY A 677 34.23 5.75 -53.76
C GLY A 677 33.12 6.27 -52.84
N VAL A 678 32.39 5.39 -52.15
CA VAL A 678 31.29 5.74 -51.24
C VAL A 678 31.80 5.83 -49.81
N LYS A 679 31.46 6.91 -49.09
CA LYS A 679 31.77 7.04 -47.66
C LYS A 679 30.73 6.31 -46.82
N VAL A 680 31.16 5.39 -45.95
CA VAL A 680 30.26 4.55 -45.16
C VAL A 680 30.20 5.01 -43.70
N GLN A 681 28.98 5.19 -43.17
CA GLN A 681 28.71 5.37 -41.76
C GLN A 681 27.90 4.17 -41.24
N VAL A 682 28.24 3.71 -40.04
CA VAL A 682 27.77 2.42 -39.52
C VAL A 682 27.03 2.64 -38.20
N LYS A 683 25.88 1.99 -38.02
CA LYS A 683 25.14 1.94 -36.75
C LYS A 683 24.81 0.50 -36.37
N GLY A 684 25.30 0.07 -35.20
CA GLY A 684 25.05 -1.28 -34.67
C GLY A 684 26.22 -2.25 -34.91
N ARG A 685 25.94 -3.54 -34.74
CA ARG A 685 26.90 -4.65 -34.88
C ARG A 685 26.20 -5.83 -35.56
N GLY A 686 26.95 -6.72 -36.20
CA GLY A 686 26.41 -7.90 -36.85
C GLY A 686 26.34 -7.77 -38.37
N ARG A 687 25.18 -8.03 -38.97
CA ARG A 687 24.99 -8.00 -40.44
C ARG A 687 24.12 -6.82 -40.87
N ILE A 688 24.29 -6.34 -42.09
CA ILE A 688 23.54 -5.20 -42.61
C ILE A 688 22.08 -5.59 -42.84
N VAL A 689 21.16 -4.87 -42.19
CA VAL A 689 19.72 -5.03 -42.34
C VAL A 689 19.09 -3.94 -43.21
N SER A 690 19.69 -2.75 -43.21
CA SER A 690 19.23 -1.60 -44.00
C SER A 690 20.42 -0.78 -44.53
N GLN A 691 20.19 -0.10 -45.65
CA GLN A 691 21.14 0.83 -46.26
C GLN A 691 20.37 2.10 -46.64
N SER A 692 20.92 3.29 -46.36
CA SER A 692 20.20 4.56 -46.56
C SER A 692 20.07 4.99 -48.02
N VAL A 693 20.94 4.47 -48.90
CA VAL A 693 20.91 4.75 -50.35
C VAL A 693 20.41 3.50 -51.06
N ALA A 694 19.37 3.66 -51.88
CA ALA A 694 18.74 2.54 -52.56
C ALA A 694 19.70 1.85 -53.57
N PRO A 695 19.69 0.51 -53.66
CA PRO A 695 20.39 -0.19 -54.73
C PRO A 695 19.93 0.29 -56.12
N GLY A 696 20.85 0.40 -57.07
CA GLY A 696 20.55 0.92 -58.41
C GLY A 696 20.80 2.42 -58.59
N THR A 697 21.04 3.17 -57.51
CA THR A 697 21.39 4.60 -57.57
C THR A 697 22.75 4.79 -58.27
N ALA A 698 22.84 5.73 -59.22
CA ALA A 698 24.09 6.05 -59.90
C ALA A 698 25.10 6.71 -58.94
N LEU A 699 26.37 6.29 -59.02
CA LEU A 699 27.49 6.76 -58.18
C LEU A 699 28.35 7.77 -58.96
N ASP A 700 27.72 8.82 -59.47
CA ASP A 700 28.39 9.84 -60.29
C ASP A 700 29.05 10.95 -59.47
N ARG A 701 28.84 10.96 -58.14
CA ARG A 701 29.34 11.95 -57.18
C ARG A 701 29.72 11.25 -55.87
N PRO A 702 30.65 11.82 -55.06
CA PRO A 702 30.96 11.28 -53.74
C PRO A 702 29.70 11.30 -52.87
N LEU A 703 29.25 10.11 -52.44
CA LEU A 703 28.04 9.89 -51.66
C LEU A 703 28.39 9.30 -50.30
N GLN A 704 27.60 9.67 -49.28
CA GLN A 704 27.67 9.06 -47.95
C GLN A 704 26.47 8.13 -47.75
N ILE A 705 26.72 6.91 -47.26
CA ILE A 705 25.69 5.91 -46.96
C ILE A 705 25.71 5.56 -45.47
N ILE A 706 24.54 5.42 -44.88
CA ILE A 706 24.36 4.92 -43.51
C ILE A 706 23.89 3.46 -43.60
N LEU A 707 24.62 2.57 -42.94
CA LEU A 707 24.30 1.15 -42.82
C LEU A 707 23.87 0.83 -41.39
N GLU A 708 22.72 0.18 -41.23
CA GLU A 708 22.26 -0.31 -39.93
C GLU A 708 22.43 -1.82 -39.84
N LEU A 709 22.89 -2.29 -38.68
CA LEU A 709 23.26 -3.68 -38.44
C LEU A 709 22.47 -4.27 -37.28
N SER A 710 22.09 -5.55 -37.43
CA SER A 710 21.41 -6.37 -36.40
C SER A 710 22.30 -7.44 -35.81
#